data_AF-A0A511QVB0-F1
#
_entry.id   AF-A0A511QVB0-F1
#
_cell.length_a   1.000
_cell.length_b   1.000
_cell.length_c   1.000
_cell.angle_alpha   90.00
_cell.angle_beta   90.00
_cell.angle_gamma   90.00
#
_symmetry.space_group_name_H-M   'P 1'
#
loop_
_entity.id
_entity.type
_entity.pdbx_description
1 polymer ?
#
loop_
_entity_poly.entity_id
_entity_poly.type
_entity_poly.pdbx_seq_one_letter_code
_entity_poly.pdbx_strand_id
1 'polypeptide(L)'
;MRIMLPFLALAVLTACNSSKSDNDSHAPVEPPVVNPPQLVPLTGFALGEFIVNGEVKAEDISVERDHVVTATTTRNGQFVFSGEQLDGLHEDSVYLVEVTGGYLSRSGSMSDDSFTTSFEEETLSALVKTGLNKDLIISPLTTGISRYVMENGLDYQDYEALLQSLPEPLQAMLELDENWSSVNELGYAISYLNQAVAGASESTITGMNNVISSLEDDAKFDTNDLVTPEMIAEFAPLAYKYAERAHNHINAAGQYGATLNGNEERVKVGVVPDTQGSGDNNSWILQDGLMNFYKEQGVDLVLAVGDLTNSNTQYEYDNWLRIMDKYMDETDVTILPVRGNHEKNSISIADPSGGADIFKENLHFMTEGGEHLEGYEGLTYAHKYKNVLAISLDVYKHHNGSDLNLKNPWLTAYPWIQALLEKYHDEVDHVFLSTHEPMFGRRRNGYWSSIAQWPITGGADKLEEMMKLFSDNNITYVSGHDHQYSRSAILVDRNRNVSDELQKLVPVQYFDHMISGNASFKEYTTRYHAGAHHSNDDESVHERLVARHTMSGIDTVGLNASIFDIRGNLIEYTGYVAPHTYTQSIQDEHEEREEWDAFDYDIPFELIDRYSKVKGAHSYILDSEFNTATETGLIHLTAEANDDYVGTQAQLLNYINYTFNTYDSEGSGGILERTMNQDTLLTFSFLSDSESNTTLTDVLMVSGTQQQDGVHLDSAGVNVTDEGRFDAHRIRYDDESMDGFIEDVKGDLYALGFIVPEGVELDEVEPARYEEATGQWISQAYSEGALSEGRPFDDTYLQAGTSLPAEIANITDTERHKINGVDPESRMIWFLSNQDGKFALVRKGSAL
;
A
#
# COMPACT_ATOMS: atom_id res chain seq x y z
N MET A 1 -50.41 35.32 31.35
CA MET A 1 -51.58 34.46 31.67
C MET A 1 -51.19 33.07 31.18
N ARG A 2 -50.61 32.18 32.00
CA ARG A 2 -51.31 31.14 32.82
C ARG A 2 -52.36 30.44 31.92
N ILE A 3 -52.36 29.13 31.64
CA ILE A 3 -52.10 27.98 32.52
C ILE A 3 -52.21 26.66 31.71
N MET A 4 -51.37 25.68 32.07
CA MET A 4 -51.58 24.22 32.20
C MET A 4 -51.93 23.27 31.01
N LEU A 5 -51.01 22.30 30.85
CA LEU A 5 -51.16 20.83 30.72
C LEU A 5 -52.39 20.19 31.43
N PRO A 6 -52.86 18.99 31.03
CA PRO A 6 -52.43 17.80 31.78
C PRO A 6 -52.35 16.45 31.02
N PHE A 7 -51.42 15.62 31.53
CA PHE A 7 -51.41 14.16 31.79
C PHE A 7 -51.87 13.13 30.73
N LEU A 8 -51.04 12.17 30.29
CA LEU A 8 -50.45 10.96 30.94
C LEU A 8 -51.37 9.73 30.89
N ALA A 9 -50.85 8.64 30.33
CA ALA A 9 -51.18 7.27 30.73
C ALA A 9 -49.95 6.37 30.57
N LEU A 10 -49.58 5.75 31.69
CA LEU A 10 -48.53 4.78 31.94
C LEU A 10 -49.20 3.52 32.50
N ALA A 11 -48.76 2.33 32.06
CA ALA A 11 -48.79 1.03 32.77
C ALA A 11 -48.03 0.03 31.85
N VAL A 12 -46.89 -0.61 32.19
CA VAL A 12 -46.49 -1.47 33.31
C VAL A 12 -47.35 -2.73 33.47
N LEU A 13 -46.78 -3.91 33.19
CA LEU A 13 -46.58 -4.98 34.20
C LEU A 13 -45.75 -6.17 33.69
N THR A 14 -45.00 -6.67 34.66
CA THR A 14 -44.12 -7.84 34.79
C THR A 14 -44.82 -9.20 34.62
N ALA A 15 -44.01 -10.25 34.42
CA ALA A 15 -44.25 -11.57 35.02
C ALA A 15 -42.94 -12.29 35.33
N CYS A 16 -42.72 -12.56 36.62
CA CYS A 16 -41.80 -13.56 37.14
C CYS A 16 -42.26 -14.97 36.76
N ASN A 17 -41.33 -15.94 36.68
CA ASN A 17 -41.63 -17.23 37.26
C ASN A 17 -40.40 -17.87 37.91
N SER A 18 -40.62 -18.29 39.14
CA SER A 18 -39.72 -18.97 40.05
C SER A 18 -39.59 -20.45 39.72
N SER A 19 -38.44 -21.05 40.03
CA SER A 19 -38.46 -22.37 40.66
C SER A 19 -37.38 -22.46 41.74
N LYS A 20 -37.86 -22.64 42.97
CA LYS A 20 -37.11 -23.17 44.11
C LYS A 20 -37.17 -24.70 44.03
N SER A 21 -36.05 -25.36 44.24
CA SER A 21 -36.03 -26.65 44.93
C SER A 21 -34.87 -26.62 45.93
N ASP A 22 -35.23 -26.72 47.21
CA ASP A 22 -34.30 -26.86 48.33
C ASP A 22 -33.51 -28.17 48.23
N ASN A 23 -32.23 -28.14 48.58
CA ASN A 23 -31.71 -29.03 49.62
C ASN A 23 -30.36 -28.54 50.18
N ASP A 24 -30.34 -28.44 51.49
CA ASP A 24 -29.21 -28.12 52.36
C ASP A 24 -28.04 -29.09 52.24
N SER A 25 -26.82 -28.55 52.20
CA SER A 25 -25.72 -29.04 53.06
C SER A 25 -24.65 -27.97 53.23
N HIS A 26 -24.47 -27.55 54.49
CA HIS A 26 -23.53 -26.53 54.96
C HIS A 26 -22.04 -26.83 54.72
N ALA A 27 -21.31 -25.82 54.24
CA ALA A 27 -19.94 -25.49 54.66
C ALA A 27 -19.77 -23.94 54.58
N PRO A 28 -19.09 -23.28 55.52
CA PRO A 28 -18.96 -21.83 55.51
C PRO A 28 -17.95 -21.41 54.42
N VAL A 29 -18.40 -20.61 53.46
CA VAL A 29 -17.55 -19.93 52.46
C VAL A 29 -17.17 -18.57 53.04
N GLU A 30 -15.87 -18.29 53.10
CA GLU A 30 -15.33 -16.98 53.49
C GLU A 30 -15.80 -15.88 52.51
N PRO A 31 -15.98 -14.63 52.98
CA PRO A 31 -16.37 -13.55 52.08
C PRO A 31 -15.34 -13.35 50.96
N PRO A 32 -15.77 -12.99 49.73
CA PRO A 32 -14.84 -12.75 48.65
C PRO A 32 -13.88 -11.62 49.03
N VAL A 33 -12.60 -11.86 48.86
CA VAL A 33 -11.57 -10.82 48.87
C VAL A 33 -11.93 -9.87 47.75
N VAL A 34 -12.39 -8.67 48.11
CA VAL A 34 -12.49 -7.55 47.17
C VAL A 34 -11.05 -7.18 46.84
N ASN A 35 -10.60 -7.49 45.63
CA ASN A 35 -9.34 -6.96 45.13
C ASN A 35 -9.43 -5.44 45.16
N PRO A 36 -8.39 -4.72 45.64
CA PRO A 36 -8.34 -3.27 45.50
C PRO A 36 -8.48 -2.90 44.01
N PRO A 37 -9.12 -1.76 43.69
CA PRO A 37 -9.17 -1.27 42.31
C PRO A 37 -7.74 -1.22 41.75
N GLN A 38 -7.55 -1.82 40.57
CA GLN A 38 -6.28 -1.71 39.85
C GLN A 38 -6.14 -0.26 39.39
N LEU A 39 -5.07 0.41 39.83
CA LEU A 39 -4.70 1.72 39.35
C LEU A 39 -4.32 1.60 37.86
N VAL A 40 -5.03 2.33 37.00
CA VAL A 40 -4.74 2.40 35.57
C VAL A 40 -3.59 3.38 35.36
N PRO A 41 -2.46 2.99 34.72
CA PRO A 41 -1.38 3.91 34.40
C PRO A 41 -1.86 5.00 33.44
N LEU A 42 -1.39 6.23 33.66
CA LEU A 42 -1.57 7.31 32.69
C LEU A 42 -0.49 7.14 31.61
N THR A 43 -0.93 6.84 30.39
CA THR A 43 -0.07 6.76 29.20
C THR A 43 -0.37 7.97 28.32
N GLY A 44 0.67 8.67 27.88
CA GLY A 44 0.51 9.78 26.96
C GLY A 44 1.35 9.59 25.69
N PHE A 45 0.81 10.10 24.59
CA PHE A 45 1.39 10.00 23.26
C PHE A 45 1.69 11.39 22.72
N ALA A 46 2.73 11.44 21.90
CA ALA A 46 3.00 12.55 21.02
C ALA A 46 2.14 12.47 19.74
N LEU A 47 1.98 13.61 19.04
CA LEU A 47 1.09 13.75 17.89
C LEU A 47 1.58 12.96 16.66
N GLY A 48 0.87 11.91 16.27
CA GLY A 48 1.08 11.20 15.00
C GLY A 48 2.48 10.60 14.90
N GLU A 49 3.25 11.01 13.89
CA GLU A 49 4.63 10.54 13.66
C GLU A 49 5.69 11.35 14.41
N PHE A 50 5.30 12.38 15.18
CA PHE A 50 6.24 13.17 15.95
C PHE A 50 6.48 12.52 17.30
N ILE A 51 7.73 12.31 17.63
CA ILE A 51 8.24 11.91 18.93
C ILE A 51 8.43 13.19 19.74
N VAL A 52 7.62 13.37 20.79
CA VAL A 52 7.91 14.35 21.84
C VAL A 52 9.05 13.77 22.65
N ASN A 53 10.19 14.47 22.70
CA ASN A 53 11.26 14.17 23.63
C ASN A 53 11.36 15.30 24.66
N GLY A 54 11.01 15.06 25.92
CA GLY A 54 11.08 16.05 26.98
C GLY A 54 10.82 15.49 28.37
N GLU A 55 11.06 16.31 29.39
CA GLU A 55 10.71 15.99 30.78
C GLU A 55 9.20 16.20 30.95
N VAL A 56 8.49 15.13 31.33
CA VAL A 56 7.05 15.13 31.56
C VAL A 56 6.77 15.23 33.05
N LYS A 57 5.95 16.19 33.45
CA LYS A 57 5.54 16.42 34.83
C LYS A 57 4.02 16.44 34.92
N ALA A 58 3.43 15.63 35.79
CA ALA A 58 2.02 15.66 36.12
C ALA A 58 1.83 16.23 37.53
N GLU A 59 1.08 17.33 37.68
CA GLU A 59 0.78 17.96 38.96
C GLU A 59 -0.73 17.87 39.27
N ASP A 60 -1.10 17.33 40.43
CA ASP A 60 -2.51 17.28 40.86
C ASP A 60 -2.97 18.70 41.25
N ILE A 61 -3.89 19.25 40.48
CA ILE A 61 -4.45 20.59 40.68
C ILE A 61 -5.77 20.59 41.46
N SER A 62 -6.28 19.41 41.81
CA SER A 62 -7.58 19.23 42.49
C SER A 62 -7.49 19.15 44.02
N VAL A 63 -6.31 18.89 44.57
CA VAL A 63 -6.02 18.89 46.03
C VAL A 63 -5.05 20.02 46.36
N GLU A 64 -5.00 20.53 47.60
CA GLU A 64 -4.04 21.59 48.01
C GLU A 64 -2.58 21.16 47.82
N ARG A 65 -2.08 21.38 46.59
CA ARG A 65 -0.71 21.55 46.05
C ARG A 65 0.44 20.95 46.87
N ASP A 66 0.75 19.68 46.65
CA ASP A 66 2.13 19.15 46.84
C ASP A 66 2.39 17.81 46.13
N HIS A 67 1.51 17.36 45.23
CA HIS A 67 1.69 16.07 44.54
C HIS A 67 2.10 16.26 43.07
N VAL A 68 3.35 15.88 42.78
CA VAL A 68 3.97 15.95 41.45
C VAL A 68 4.57 14.59 41.13
N VAL A 69 4.26 14.07 39.94
CA VAL A 69 4.87 12.85 39.38
C VAL A 69 5.62 13.22 38.11
N THR A 70 6.80 12.65 37.89
CA THR A 70 7.64 12.93 36.70
C THR A 70 7.91 11.66 35.92
N ALA A 71 7.89 11.78 34.60
CA ALA A 71 8.27 10.75 33.63
C ALA A 71 9.16 11.37 32.55
N THR A 72 9.86 10.53 31.80
CA THR A 72 10.58 10.95 30.60
C THR A 72 9.94 10.26 29.41
N THR A 73 9.79 10.98 28.32
CA THR A 73 9.39 10.40 27.04
C THR A 73 10.44 9.40 26.54
N THR A 74 10.01 8.23 26.09
CA THR A 74 10.87 7.22 25.47
C THR A 74 11.37 7.69 24.10
N ARG A 75 12.32 6.95 23.52
CA ARG A 75 12.83 7.21 22.16
C ARG A 75 11.73 7.20 21.08
N ASN A 76 10.57 6.63 21.39
CA ASN A 76 9.39 6.54 20.51
C ASN A 76 8.29 7.56 20.86
N GLY A 77 8.57 8.54 21.72
CA GLY A 77 7.63 9.64 22.05
C GLY A 77 6.49 9.27 22.98
N GLN A 78 6.52 8.07 23.54
CA GLN A 78 5.58 7.61 24.55
C GLN A 78 6.07 8.01 25.94
N PHE A 79 5.16 8.31 26.87
CA PHE A 79 5.52 8.38 28.28
C PHE A 79 4.48 7.62 29.09
N VAL A 80 4.96 6.81 30.04
CA VAL A 80 4.13 6.02 30.94
C VAL A 80 4.50 6.39 32.36
N PHE A 81 3.53 6.83 33.15
CA PHE A 81 3.70 6.95 34.60
C PHE A 81 3.56 5.56 35.21
N SER A 82 4.67 4.89 35.56
CA SER A 82 4.70 3.49 36.03
C SER A 82 5.45 3.28 37.35
N GLY A 83 5.17 2.17 38.06
CA GLY A 83 5.91 1.75 39.27
C GLY A 83 5.44 2.37 40.60
N GLU A 84 6.37 2.55 41.57
CA GLU A 84 6.13 3.22 42.88
C GLU A 84 5.54 4.65 42.74
N GLN A 85 5.53 5.19 41.53
CA GLN A 85 4.93 6.47 41.14
C GLN A 85 3.39 6.43 41.04
N LEU A 86 2.78 5.24 40.94
CA LEU A 86 1.31 5.05 40.88
C LEU A 86 0.62 5.20 42.24
N ASP A 87 1.31 4.94 43.36
CA ASP A 87 0.78 5.12 44.72
C ASP A 87 0.38 6.59 45.01
N GLY A 88 0.73 7.52 44.11
CA GLY A 88 0.44 8.94 44.17
C GLY A 88 -0.72 9.43 43.27
N LEU A 89 -1.18 8.64 42.30
CA LEU A 89 -2.31 9.07 41.47
C LEU A 89 -3.63 8.88 42.22
N HIS A 90 -4.32 9.97 42.50
CA HIS A 90 -5.62 9.96 43.16
C HIS A 90 -6.72 9.69 42.14
N GLU A 91 -7.68 8.80 42.44
CA GLU A 91 -8.88 8.59 41.62
C GLU A 91 -9.71 9.89 41.56
N ASP A 92 -10.28 10.20 40.38
CA ASP A 92 -11.10 11.40 40.11
C ASP A 92 -10.38 12.76 40.27
N SER A 93 -9.05 12.78 40.39
CA SER A 93 -8.24 14.00 40.45
C SER A 93 -7.96 14.58 39.06
N VAL A 94 -7.77 15.90 39.01
CA VAL A 94 -7.37 16.60 37.79
C VAL A 94 -5.88 16.91 37.86
N TYR A 95 -5.13 16.48 36.85
CA TYR A 95 -3.71 16.68 36.68
C TYR A 95 -3.45 17.70 35.56
N LEU A 96 -2.52 18.62 35.81
CA LEU A 96 -1.85 19.38 34.78
C LEU A 96 -0.61 18.59 34.35
N VAL A 97 -0.61 18.10 33.12
CA VAL A 97 0.54 17.43 32.51
C VAL A 97 1.30 18.44 31.68
N GLU A 98 2.58 18.63 32.01
CA GLU A 98 3.50 19.56 31.39
C GLU A 98 4.64 18.78 30.75
N VAL A 99 4.99 19.10 29.51
CA VAL A 99 6.23 18.64 28.88
C VAL A 99 7.15 19.84 28.71
N THR A 100 8.36 19.73 29.25
CA THR A 100 9.33 20.82 29.31
C THR A 100 10.69 20.42 28.75
N GLY A 101 11.45 21.41 28.28
CA GLY A 101 12.86 21.25 27.94
C GLY A 101 13.10 20.26 26.79
N GLY A 102 12.17 20.19 25.85
CA GLY A 102 12.11 19.11 24.87
C GLY A 102 12.06 19.55 23.41
N TYR A 103 11.95 18.58 22.52
CA TYR A 103 11.79 18.78 21.08
C TYR A 103 10.73 17.84 20.52
N LEU A 104 10.06 18.27 19.46
CA LEU A 104 9.23 17.44 18.59
C LEU A 104 10.10 17.02 17.41
N SER A 105 10.29 15.71 17.19
CA SER A 105 11.05 15.18 16.06
C SER A 105 10.35 13.96 15.47
N ARG A 106 10.28 13.85 14.14
CA ARG A 106 9.71 12.66 13.49
C ARG A 106 10.60 11.42 13.63
N SER A 107 11.91 11.61 13.83
CA SER A 107 12.92 10.57 13.96
C SER A 107 13.33 10.27 15.40
N GLY A 108 12.82 11.03 16.38
CA GLY A 108 13.20 10.92 17.80
C GLY A 108 14.62 11.38 18.13
N SER A 109 15.43 11.70 17.12
CA SER A 109 16.81 12.18 17.27
C SER A 109 16.88 13.70 17.26
N MET A 110 17.81 14.24 18.06
CA MET A 110 18.13 15.66 18.14
C MET A 110 19.20 16.07 17.10
N SER A 111 19.86 15.10 16.45
CA SER A 111 21.16 15.35 15.83
C SER A 111 21.18 15.67 14.34
N ASP A 112 20.09 15.56 13.57
CA ASP A 112 20.23 15.75 12.10
C ASP A 112 18.98 16.02 11.22
N ASP A 113 17.87 16.62 11.69
CA ASP A 113 16.71 16.84 10.79
C ASP A 113 16.16 18.26 10.73
N SER A 114 15.78 18.70 9.52
CA SER A 114 15.00 19.90 9.20
C SER A 114 13.58 19.91 9.80
N PHE A 115 13.23 18.89 10.60
CA PHE A 115 11.90 18.66 11.17
C PHE A 115 11.94 18.48 12.69
N THR A 116 13.01 18.96 13.33
CA THR A 116 13.10 19.07 14.79
C THR A 116 12.63 20.45 15.23
N THR A 117 11.47 20.52 15.90
CA THR A 117 11.01 21.76 16.55
C THR A 117 11.39 21.70 18.02
N SER A 118 12.38 22.51 18.42
CA SER A 118 12.71 22.69 19.84
C SER A 118 11.61 23.49 20.53
N PHE A 119 11.17 23.00 21.69
CA PHE A 119 10.38 23.75 22.66
C PHE A 119 11.16 23.90 23.98
N GLU A 120 12.51 23.91 23.93
CA GLU A 120 13.37 23.99 25.13
C GLU A 120 13.03 25.15 26.07
N GLU A 121 12.54 26.27 25.53
CA GLU A 121 12.13 27.45 26.31
C GLU A 121 10.61 27.50 26.60
N GLU A 122 9.85 26.54 26.10
CA GLU A 122 8.38 26.49 26.18
C GLU A 122 7.88 25.26 26.96
N THR A 123 6.61 25.28 27.34
CA THR A 123 5.96 24.18 28.08
C THR A 123 4.67 23.81 27.38
N LEU A 124 4.62 22.58 26.87
CA LEU A 124 3.38 22.01 26.36
C LEU A 124 2.54 21.53 27.54
N SER A 125 1.23 21.77 27.53
CA SER A 125 0.37 21.51 28.68
C SER A 125 -0.95 20.86 28.28
N ALA A 126 -1.45 19.95 29.11
CA ALA A 126 -2.79 19.39 28.97
C ALA A 126 -3.41 19.13 30.35
N LEU A 127 -4.72 19.33 30.47
CA LEU A 127 -5.48 18.95 31.67
C LEU A 127 -6.06 17.55 31.49
N VAL A 128 -5.83 16.69 32.48
CA VAL A 128 -6.26 15.28 32.47
C VAL A 128 -7.01 14.98 33.75
N LYS A 129 -8.08 14.20 33.67
CA LYS A 129 -8.76 13.70 34.87
C LYS A 129 -8.58 12.19 34.98
N THR A 130 -8.05 11.72 36.11
CA THR A 130 -7.87 10.29 36.39
C THR A 130 -9.22 9.60 36.57
N GLY A 131 -9.32 8.33 36.13
CA GLY A 131 -10.58 7.58 36.13
C GLY A 131 -11.46 7.79 34.89
N LEU A 132 -11.06 8.69 33.98
CA LEU A 132 -11.55 8.71 32.60
C LEU A 132 -10.49 8.02 31.73
N ASN A 133 -10.84 6.91 31.07
CA ASN A 133 -9.95 6.25 30.09
C ASN A 133 -9.84 7.15 28.86
N LYS A 134 -8.87 8.05 28.85
CA LYS A 134 -8.53 8.87 27.68
C LYS A 134 -7.02 8.88 27.50
N ASP A 135 -6.57 8.54 26.31
CA ASP A 135 -5.19 8.77 25.89
C ASP A 135 -4.91 10.27 25.86
N LEU A 136 -3.74 10.67 26.37
CA LEU A 136 -3.40 12.06 26.52
C LEU A 136 -2.73 12.61 25.24
N ILE A 137 -3.38 13.58 24.60
CA ILE A 137 -2.83 14.31 23.45
C ILE A 137 -2.32 15.69 23.89
N ILE A 138 -1.00 15.83 23.91
CA ILE A 138 -0.33 17.10 24.21
C ILE A 138 -0.01 17.81 22.89
N SER A 139 -0.69 18.93 22.64
CA SER A 139 -0.57 19.73 21.42
C SER A 139 -0.58 21.23 21.72
N PRO A 140 -0.19 22.10 20.76
CA PRO A 140 -0.36 23.54 20.92
C PRO A 140 -1.81 23.95 21.20
N LEU A 141 -2.78 23.23 20.62
CA LEU A 141 -4.22 23.48 20.83
C LEU A 141 -4.63 23.15 22.27
N THR A 142 -4.31 21.96 22.76
CA THR A 142 -4.61 21.55 24.14
C THR A 142 -3.84 22.39 25.16
N THR A 143 -2.63 22.86 24.80
CA THR A 143 -1.84 23.83 25.60
C THR A 143 -2.53 25.17 25.72
N GLY A 144 -3.01 25.74 24.60
CA GLY A 144 -3.72 27.02 24.60
C GLY A 144 -5.00 26.99 25.44
N ILE A 145 -5.81 25.92 25.30
CA ILE A 145 -7.05 25.76 26.05
C ILE A 145 -6.77 25.53 27.54
N SER A 146 -5.78 24.69 27.88
CA SER A 146 -5.40 24.43 29.27
C SER A 146 -4.91 25.69 29.97
N ARG A 147 -4.06 26.49 29.32
CA ARG A 147 -3.59 27.78 29.85
C ARG A 147 -4.75 28.76 30.02
N TYR A 148 -5.64 28.86 29.05
CA TYR A 148 -6.82 29.74 29.14
C TYR A 148 -7.70 29.39 30.35
N VAL A 149 -7.98 28.10 30.58
CA VAL A 149 -8.75 27.62 31.73
C VAL A 149 -8.07 28.00 33.04
N MET A 150 -6.76 27.73 33.15
CA MET A 150 -5.99 28.02 34.36
C MET A 150 -5.88 29.52 34.67
N GLU A 151 -5.59 30.35 33.66
CA GLU A 151 -5.41 31.80 33.82
C GLU A 151 -6.71 32.52 34.20
N ASN A 152 -7.85 31.97 33.80
CA ASN A 152 -9.17 32.55 34.10
C ASN A 152 -9.84 31.92 35.33
N GLY A 153 -9.16 31.00 36.03
CA GLY A 153 -9.69 30.32 37.21
C GLY A 153 -10.94 29.47 36.92
N LEU A 154 -11.01 28.93 35.71
CA LEU A 154 -12.07 28.03 35.25
C LEU A 154 -11.78 26.59 35.69
N ASP A 155 -12.79 25.74 35.74
CA ASP A 155 -12.64 24.35 36.19
C ASP A 155 -12.53 23.36 35.01
N TYR A 156 -12.36 22.07 35.32
CA TYR A 156 -12.24 21.04 34.28
C TYR A 156 -13.51 20.88 33.43
N GLN A 157 -14.70 21.21 33.95
CA GLN A 157 -15.93 21.17 33.16
C GLN A 157 -15.94 22.29 32.12
N ASP A 158 -15.38 23.45 32.45
CA ASP A 158 -15.17 24.54 31.50
C ASP A 158 -14.12 24.16 30.42
N TYR A 159 -13.07 23.42 30.80
CA TYR A 159 -12.11 22.84 29.84
C TYR A 159 -12.80 21.89 28.85
N GLU A 160 -13.60 20.94 29.34
CA GLU A 160 -14.38 20.03 28.50
C GLU A 160 -15.40 20.78 27.63
N ALA A 161 -16.10 21.78 28.18
CA ALA A 161 -17.06 22.58 27.43
C ALA A 161 -16.39 23.41 26.31
N LEU A 162 -15.15 23.88 26.52
CA LEU A 162 -14.38 24.58 25.50
C LEU A 162 -13.95 23.63 24.37
N LEU A 163 -13.49 22.42 24.71
CA LEU A 163 -13.22 21.38 23.73
C LEU A 163 -14.48 21.02 22.93
N GLN A 164 -15.61 20.81 23.59
CA GLN A 164 -16.95 20.58 23.02
C GLN A 164 -17.58 21.81 22.32
N SER A 165 -16.86 22.92 22.24
CA SER A 165 -17.31 24.13 21.52
C SER A 165 -16.53 24.36 20.21
N LEU A 166 -15.53 23.53 19.94
CA LEU A 166 -14.74 23.60 18.71
C LEU A 166 -15.60 23.23 17.47
N PRO A 167 -15.14 23.44 16.25
CA PRO A 167 -15.82 22.90 15.07
C PRO A 167 -15.91 21.37 15.11
N GLU A 168 -16.99 20.76 14.62
CA GLU A 168 -17.21 19.29 14.64
C GLU A 168 -16.00 18.46 14.17
N PRO A 169 -15.19 18.85 13.16
CA PRO A 169 -13.95 18.12 12.83
C PRO A 169 -12.83 18.26 13.86
N LEU A 170 -12.72 19.42 14.52
CA LEU A 170 -11.75 19.66 15.60
C LEU A 170 -12.24 19.08 16.94
N GLN A 171 -13.55 19.03 17.16
CA GLN A 171 -14.19 18.24 18.21
C GLN A 171 -13.96 16.77 17.96
N ALA A 172 -14.17 16.25 16.75
CA ALA A 172 -13.83 14.87 16.40
C ALA A 172 -12.32 14.57 16.58
N MET A 173 -11.46 15.60 16.49
CA MET A 173 -10.04 15.48 16.81
C MET A 173 -9.71 15.50 18.32
N LEU A 174 -10.64 15.85 19.20
CA LEU A 174 -10.42 16.06 20.65
C LEU A 174 -11.39 15.30 21.55
N GLU A 175 -12.53 14.88 20.99
CA GLU A 175 -13.53 13.99 21.56
C GLU A 175 -13.09 12.58 21.26
N LEU A 176 -12.13 12.11 22.07
CA LEU A 176 -12.00 10.69 22.39
C LEU A 176 -13.30 10.26 23.10
N ASP A 177 -14.36 10.07 22.33
CA ASP A 177 -15.60 9.45 22.77
C ASP A 177 -15.58 7.97 22.35
N GLU A 178 -16.26 7.13 23.11
CA GLU A 178 -16.17 5.66 23.19
C GLU A 178 -16.43 4.88 21.87
N ASN A 179 -16.51 5.55 20.72
CA ASN A 179 -16.81 4.98 19.40
C ASN A 179 -15.75 5.26 18.31
N TRP A 180 -14.55 5.72 18.67
CA TRP A 180 -13.38 5.65 17.78
C TRP A 180 -12.45 4.54 18.25
N SER A 181 -12.02 3.67 17.33
CA SER A 181 -11.31 2.42 17.67
C SER A 181 -9.86 2.63 18.11
N SER A 182 -9.18 3.73 17.72
CA SER A 182 -7.94 4.16 18.40
C SER A 182 -7.48 5.59 18.11
N VAL A 183 -6.57 6.07 18.96
CA VAL A 183 -5.74 7.29 18.81
C VAL A 183 -4.94 7.36 17.50
N ASN A 184 -4.74 6.23 16.81
CA ASN A 184 -3.99 6.17 15.57
C ASN A 184 -4.76 6.78 14.39
N GLU A 185 -6.10 6.64 14.35
CA GLU A 185 -6.96 7.25 13.32
C GLU A 185 -6.89 8.79 13.34
N LEU A 186 -6.65 9.34 14.53
CA LEU A 186 -6.49 10.77 14.76
C LEU A 186 -5.11 11.29 14.35
N GLY A 187 -4.03 10.55 14.67
CA GLY A 187 -2.69 10.83 14.16
C GLY A 187 -2.63 10.79 12.63
N TYR A 188 -3.39 9.87 12.02
CA TYR A 188 -3.53 9.72 10.57
C TYR A 188 -4.28 10.89 9.93
N ALA A 189 -5.42 11.31 10.50
CA ALA A 189 -6.18 12.48 10.03
C ALA A 189 -5.37 13.79 10.10
N ILE A 190 -4.52 13.96 11.13
CA ILE A 190 -3.65 15.12 11.32
C ILE A 190 -2.45 15.10 10.35
N SER A 191 -1.84 13.94 10.09
CA SER A 191 -0.78 13.77 9.08
C SER A 191 -1.29 14.14 7.68
N TYR A 192 -2.51 13.72 7.35
CA TYR A 192 -3.19 14.10 6.11
C TYR A 192 -3.54 15.59 6.06
N LEU A 193 -3.98 16.20 7.17
CA LEU A 193 -4.24 17.64 7.26
C LEU A 193 -2.96 18.48 7.06
N ASN A 194 -1.82 18.03 7.61
CA ASN A 194 -0.52 18.66 7.43
C ASN A 194 -0.01 18.51 5.99
N GLN A 195 -0.22 17.36 5.35
CA GLN A 195 0.07 17.16 3.93
C GLN A 195 -0.80 18.04 3.02
N ALA A 196 -2.09 18.23 3.35
CA ALA A 196 -2.98 19.13 2.63
C ALA A 196 -2.48 20.58 2.63
N VAL A 197 -1.88 21.01 3.74
CA VAL A 197 -1.37 22.38 3.92
C VAL A 197 0.02 22.54 3.31
N ALA A 198 0.86 21.50 3.32
CA ALA A 198 2.17 21.52 2.65
C ALA A 198 2.07 21.37 1.11
N GLY A 199 1.08 20.64 0.59
CA GLY A 199 0.92 20.33 -0.84
C GLY A 199 0.01 21.26 -1.64
N ALA A 200 -0.82 22.10 -0.99
CA ALA A 200 -1.76 22.98 -1.68
C ALA A 200 -1.12 24.32 -2.11
N SER A 201 -0.50 24.34 -3.29
CA SER A 201 0.01 25.59 -3.89
C SER A 201 -1.10 26.58 -4.32
N GLU A 202 -2.39 26.19 -4.29
CA GLU A 202 -3.50 27.06 -4.73
C GLU A 202 -4.61 27.32 -3.69
N SER A 203 -4.63 26.66 -2.52
CA SER A 203 -5.60 26.96 -1.45
C SER A 203 -4.93 27.10 -0.10
N THR A 204 -4.45 28.33 0.15
CA THR A 204 -3.70 28.74 1.33
C THR A 204 -4.60 28.81 2.58
N ILE A 205 -4.36 27.96 3.58
CA ILE A 205 -4.94 28.12 4.93
C ILE A 205 -4.02 29.05 5.73
N THR A 206 -4.20 30.36 5.56
CA THR A 206 -3.31 31.40 6.13
C THR A 206 -3.21 31.34 7.67
N GLY A 207 -4.22 30.83 8.39
CA GLY A 207 -4.16 30.66 9.84
C GLY A 207 -3.21 29.56 10.32
N MET A 208 -3.06 28.48 9.56
CA MET A 208 -2.08 27.42 9.86
C MET A 208 -0.68 27.80 9.40
N ASN A 209 -0.54 28.56 8.31
CA ASN A 209 0.73 29.17 7.95
C ASN A 209 1.24 30.15 9.01
N ASN A 210 0.41 30.76 9.86
CA ASN A 210 0.93 31.61 10.93
C ASN A 210 1.45 30.79 12.11
N VAL A 211 0.83 29.65 12.40
CA VAL A 211 1.38 28.68 13.37
C VAL A 211 2.69 28.10 12.82
N ILE A 212 2.72 27.71 11.55
CA ILE A 212 3.90 27.16 10.87
C ILE A 212 5.00 28.24 10.68
N SER A 213 4.67 29.45 10.22
CA SER A 213 5.64 30.56 10.09
C SER A 213 6.13 31.08 11.44
N SER A 214 5.35 30.97 12.52
CA SER A 214 5.85 31.23 13.89
C SER A 214 6.86 30.17 14.36
N LEU A 215 6.80 28.96 13.77
CA LEU A 215 7.76 27.88 13.96
C LEU A 215 8.96 27.98 13.00
N GLU A 216 8.80 28.55 11.80
CA GLU A 216 9.83 28.63 10.76
C GLU A 216 10.73 29.88 10.83
N ASP A 217 10.22 31.08 11.15
CA ASP A 217 10.98 32.31 10.87
C ASP A 217 11.77 32.91 12.05
N ASP A 218 11.36 32.77 13.33
CA ASP A 218 12.06 33.46 14.45
C ASP A 218 12.00 32.77 15.83
N ALA A 219 11.45 31.56 15.95
CA ALA A 219 11.33 30.81 17.22
C ALA A 219 10.67 31.62 18.37
N LYS A 220 9.64 32.43 18.07
CA LYS A 220 8.82 33.12 19.07
C LYS A 220 7.35 33.05 18.71
N PHE A 221 6.53 32.56 19.64
CA PHE A 221 5.07 32.64 19.57
C PHE A 221 4.61 34.10 19.68
N ASP A 222 4.02 34.67 18.61
CA ASP A 222 3.34 35.97 18.70
C ASP A 222 1.91 35.78 19.24
N THR A 223 1.69 36.26 20.46
CA THR A 223 0.41 36.21 21.18
C THR A 223 -0.74 37.01 20.54
N ASN A 224 -0.51 37.74 19.44
CA ASN A 224 -1.52 38.60 18.82
C ASN A 224 -2.38 37.92 17.73
N ASP A 225 -2.05 36.71 17.28
CA ASP A 225 -2.75 36.02 16.19
C ASP A 225 -3.55 34.80 16.67
N LEU A 226 -4.56 35.08 17.51
CA LEU A 226 -5.56 34.08 17.91
C LEU A 226 -6.48 33.71 16.74
N VAL A 227 -6.69 32.41 16.52
CA VAL A 227 -7.74 31.88 15.64
C VAL A 227 -9.09 32.47 16.08
N THR A 228 -9.68 33.31 15.24
CA THR A 228 -10.95 33.97 15.56
C THR A 228 -12.15 33.11 15.19
N PRO A 229 -13.31 33.28 15.85
CA PRO A 229 -14.55 32.61 15.48
C PRO A 229 -15.00 32.88 14.02
N GLU A 230 -14.70 34.06 13.46
CA GLU A 230 -14.97 34.34 12.04
C GLU A 230 -14.08 33.51 11.10
N MET A 231 -12.80 33.33 11.43
CA MET A 231 -11.88 32.48 10.65
C MET A 231 -12.32 31.02 10.67
N ILE A 232 -12.74 30.53 11.83
CA ILE A 232 -13.31 29.18 11.99
C ILE A 232 -14.53 28.96 11.07
N ALA A 233 -15.43 29.95 11.00
CA ALA A 233 -16.63 29.87 10.17
C ALA A 233 -16.33 29.89 8.66
N GLU A 234 -15.23 30.54 8.25
CA GLU A 234 -14.77 30.59 6.85
C GLU A 234 -14.07 29.29 6.42
N PHE A 235 -13.34 28.63 7.34
CA PHE A 235 -12.57 27.42 7.05
C PHE A 235 -13.36 26.12 7.19
N ALA A 236 -14.42 26.10 8.01
CA ALA A 236 -15.24 24.92 8.23
C ALA A 236 -15.75 24.24 6.94
N PRO A 237 -16.19 24.95 5.88
CA PRO A 237 -16.65 24.30 4.64
C PRO A 237 -15.53 23.67 3.79
N LEU A 238 -14.31 24.20 3.87
CA LEU A 238 -13.13 23.65 3.18
C LEU A 238 -12.59 22.42 3.93
N ALA A 239 -12.49 22.52 5.25
CA ALA A 239 -12.20 21.37 6.12
C ALA A 239 -13.28 20.27 5.97
N TYR A 240 -14.55 20.65 5.84
CA TYR A 240 -15.65 19.70 5.60
C TYR A 240 -15.54 19.00 4.24
N LYS A 241 -15.26 19.73 3.15
CA LYS A 241 -14.99 19.11 1.83
C LYS A 241 -13.77 18.21 1.82
N TYR A 242 -12.76 18.54 2.62
CA TYR A 242 -11.56 17.73 2.74
C TYR A 242 -11.82 16.49 3.61
N ALA A 243 -12.54 16.64 4.72
CA ALA A 243 -12.99 15.55 5.58
C ALA A 243 -14.00 14.62 4.87
N GLU A 244 -14.86 15.14 3.99
CA GLU A 244 -15.78 14.34 3.16
C GLU A 244 -15.02 13.52 2.09
N ARG A 245 -13.92 14.08 1.55
CA ARG A 245 -13.00 13.32 0.68
C ARG A 245 -12.17 12.31 1.46
N ALA A 246 -11.67 12.70 2.63
CA ALA A 246 -10.94 11.82 3.53
C ALA A 246 -11.84 10.71 4.07
N HIS A 247 -13.11 10.95 4.39
CA HIS A 247 -14.06 9.93 4.85
C HIS A 247 -14.38 8.90 3.76
N ASN A 248 -14.39 9.31 2.49
CA ASN A 248 -14.41 8.38 1.35
C ASN A 248 -13.03 7.74 1.04
N HIS A 249 -11.99 8.08 1.82
CA HIS A 249 -10.64 7.49 1.79
C HIS A 249 -10.30 6.77 3.10
N ILE A 250 -11.13 6.92 4.14
CA ILE A 250 -11.11 6.23 5.42
C ILE A 250 -12.08 5.06 5.28
N ASN A 251 -11.66 4.14 4.44
CA ASN A 251 -11.82 2.75 4.79
C ASN A 251 -10.54 2.41 5.53
N ALA A 252 -10.61 1.92 6.77
CA ALA A 252 -9.44 1.55 7.59
C ALA A 252 -8.41 0.82 6.72
N ALA A 253 -7.36 1.55 6.32
CA ALA A 253 -6.46 1.12 5.25
C ALA A 253 -5.73 -0.13 5.74
N GLY A 254 -6.00 -1.27 5.12
CA GLY A 254 -5.40 -2.57 5.45
C GLY A 254 -6.27 -3.56 6.22
N GLN A 255 -7.56 -3.26 6.49
CA GLN A 255 -8.42 -4.09 7.36
C GLN A 255 -9.57 -4.87 6.70
N TYR A 256 -9.56 -5.04 5.40
CA TYR A 256 -10.67 -5.75 4.77
C TYR A 256 -10.33 -7.24 4.70
N GLY A 257 -11.15 -8.08 5.32
CA GLY A 257 -11.55 -9.41 4.85
C GLY A 257 -10.55 -10.57 4.71
N ALA A 258 -9.23 -10.37 4.55
CA ALA A 258 -8.32 -11.49 4.34
C ALA A 258 -7.89 -12.12 5.66
N THR A 259 -8.27 -13.38 5.82
CA THR A 259 -7.83 -14.22 6.93
C THR A 259 -6.65 -15.09 6.48
N LEU A 260 -5.66 -15.29 7.34
CA LEU A 260 -4.46 -16.08 7.02
C LEU A 260 -4.81 -17.47 6.46
N ASN A 261 -5.89 -18.08 6.98
CA ASN A 261 -6.34 -19.43 6.67
C ASN A 261 -7.76 -19.49 6.08
N GLY A 262 -8.24 -18.39 5.49
CA GLY A 262 -9.61 -18.29 4.97
C GLY A 262 -9.94 -19.29 3.87
N ASN A 263 -11.16 -19.85 3.90
CA ASN A 263 -11.76 -20.56 2.76
C ASN A 263 -12.35 -19.55 1.77
N GLU A 264 -11.59 -18.53 1.43
CA GLU A 264 -12.03 -17.45 0.57
C GLU A 264 -12.15 -17.92 -0.88
N GLU A 265 -13.02 -17.24 -1.62
CA GLU A 265 -13.17 -17.47 -3.03
C GLU A 265 -11.84 -17.16 -3.74
N ARG A 266 -11.33 -18.15 -4.49
CA ARG A 266 -10.10 -18.02 -5.26
C ARG A 266 -10.37 -17.78 -6.73
N VAL A 267 -9.60 -16.88 -7.33
CA VAL A 267 -9.59 -16.59 -8.76
C VAL A 267 -8.15 -16.46 -9.22
N LYS A 268 -7.78 -17.19 -10.26
CA LYS A 268 -6.51 -16.96 -10.96
C LYS A 268 -6.75 -16.25 -12.29
N VAL A 269 -6.14 -15.08 -12.44
CA VAL A 269 -6.21 -14.27 -13.66
C VAL A 269 -4.88 -14.33 -14.40
N GLY A 270 -4.89 -14.82 -15.63
CA GLY A 270 -3.75 -14.80 -16.55
C GLY A 270 -3.86 -13.66 -17.55
N VAL A 271 -2.73 -13.24 -18.13
CA VAL A 271 -2.70 -12.24 -19.20
C VAL A 271 -2.13 -12.86 -20.47
N VAL A 272 -2.86 -12.81 -21.58
CA VAL A 272 -2.31 -13.20 -22.89
C VAL A 272 -1.83 -11.93 -23.59
N PRO A 273 -0.50 -11.79 -23.80
CA PRO A 273 0.08 -10.66 -24.52
C PRO A 273 -0.27 -10.65 -26.00
N ASP A 274 0.30 -9.67 -26.70
CA ASP A 274 0.56 -9.62 -28.13
C ASP A 274 0.96 -11.00 -28.74
N THR A 275 0.06 -11.62 -29.51
CA THR A 275 0.29 -12.90 -30.22
C THR A 275 0.51 -12.74 -31.72
N GLN A 276 0.72 -11.51 -32.19
CA GLN A 276 0.78 -11.19 -33.61
C GLN A 276 2.11 -11.66 -34.26
N GLY A 277 1.98 -12.38 -35.36
CA GLY A 277 3.10 -12.94 -36.11
C GLY A 277 3.70 -11.95 -37.12
N SER A 278 4.18 -12.49 -38.24
CA SER A 278 4.62 -11.71 -39.40
C SER A 278 3.72 -11.96 -40.60
N GLY A 279 3.37 -10.90 -41.34
CA GLY A 279 2.44 -11.02 -42.48
C GLY A 279 1.01 -11.28 -42.02
N ASP A 280 0.26 -12.11 -42.73
CA ASP A 280 -1.11 -12.47 -42.34
C ASP A 280 -1.09 -13.75 -41.47
N ASN A 281 -0.37 -13.71 -40.34
CA ASN A 281 -0.25 -14.85 -39.42
C ASN A 281 -0.16 -14.42 -37.95
N ASN A 282 -0.43 -15.35 -37.04
CA ASN A 282 -0.23 -15.24 -35.60
C ASN A 282 0.95 -16.11 -35.13
N SER A 283 1.42 -15.90 -33.91
CA SER A 283 2.45 -16.71 -33.25
C SER A 283 1.82 -17.87 -32.47
N TRP A 284 1.03 -18.73 -33.13
CA TRP A 284 0.22 -19.76 -32.47
C TRP A 284 1.04 -20.77 -31.66
N ILE A 285 2.30 -21.05 -32.02
CA ILE A 285 3.18 -21.94 -31.22
C ILE A 285 3.42 -21.35 -29.82
N LEU A 286 3.68 -20.04 -29.75
CA LEU A 286 3.93 -19.36 -28.48
C LEU A 286 2.64 -19.19 -27.68
N GLN A 287 1.53 -18.91 -28.36
CA GLN A 287 0.20 -18.89 -27.76
C GLN A 287 -0.14 -20.24 -27.11
N ASP A 288 0.16 -21.36 -27.78
CA ASP A 288 -0.09 -22.72 -27.25
C ASP A 288 0.76 -23.00 -26.00
N GLY A 289 2.05 -22.65 -26.03
CA GLY A 289 2.93 -22.78 -24.87
C GLY A 289 2.46 -21.98 -23.65
N LEU A 290 2.06 -20.72 -23.85
CA LEU A 290 1.53 -19.86 -22.79
C LEU A 290 0.22 -20.40 -22.21
N MET A 291 -0.71 -20.81 -23.08
CA MET A 291 -2.00 -21.33 -22.62
C MET A 291 -1.87 -22.70 -21.94
N ASN A 292 -0.90 -23.54 -22.35
CA ASN A 292 -0.57 -24.75 -21.60
C ASN A 292 -0.05 -24.42 -20.19
N PHE A 293 0.86 -23.45 -20.08
CA PHE A 293 1.34 -22.99 -18.78
C PHE A 293 0.19 -22.49 -17.91
N TYR A 294 -0.72 -21.67 -18.44
CA TYR A 294 -1.90 -21.20 -17.69
C TYR A 294 -2.85 -22.31 -17.27
N LYS A 295 -3.04 -23.34 -18.11
CA LYS A 295 -3.77 -24.55 -17.72
C LYS A 295 -3.10 -25.26 -16.55
N GLU A 296 -1.77 -25.44 -16.58
CA GLU A 296 -1.02 -26.07 -15.49
C GLU A 296 -1.06 -25.26 -14.19
N GLN A 297 -1.08 -23.94 -14.29
CA GLN A 297 -1.23 -23.04 -13.15
C GLN A 297 -2.66 -22.93 -12.63
N GLY A 298 -3.65 -23.45 -13.37
CA GLY A 298 -5.07 -23.43 -13.01
C GLY A 298 -5.70 -22.04 -13.14
N VAL A 299 -5.40 -21.32 -14.21
CA VAL A 299 -5.99 -20.00 -14.50
C VAL A 299 -7.49 -20.13 -14.82
N ASP A 300 -8.31 -19.30 -14.15
CA ASP A 300 -9.76 -19.25 -14.32
C ASP A 300 -10.19 -18.22 -15.38
N LEU A 301 -9.47 -17.10 -15.46
CA LEU A 301 -9.80 -15.95 -16.29
C LEU A 301 -8.56 -15.48 -17.06
N VAL A 302 -8.69 -15.20 -18.35
CA VAL A 302 -7.60 -14.70 -19.21
C VAL A 302 -7.97 -13.34 -19.77
N LEU A 303 -7.11 -12.35 -19.55
CA LEU A 303 -7.16 -11.03 -20.18
C LEU A 303 -6.29 -11.06 -21.44
N ALA A 304 -6.90 -11.14 -22.63
CA ALA A 304 -6.16 -11.12 -23.89
C ALA A 304 -6.04 -9.67 -24.39
N VAL A 305 -4.88 -9.05 -24.20
CA VAL A 305 -4.68 -7.59 -24.28
C VAL A 305 -4.44 -7.07 -25.70
N GLY A 306 -5.03 -7.70 -26.72
CA GLY A 306 -4.99 -7.24 -28.11
C GLY A 306 -3.75 -7.61 -28.91
N ASP A 307 -3.74 -7.22 -30.18
CA ASP A 307 -2.83 -7.75 -31.21
C ASP A 307 -2.87 -9.28 -31.27
N LEU A 308 -4.09 -9.79 -31.33
CA LEU A 308 -4.39 -11.21 -31.48
C LEU A 308 -3.99 -11.71 -32.88
N THR A 309 -4.09 -10.80 -33.85
CA THR A 309 -3.77 -10.95 -35.26
C THR A 309 -2.71 -9.92 -35.66
N ASN A 310 -2.07 -10.07 -36.82
CA ASN A 310 -1.17 -9.06 -37.38
C ASN A 310 -1.85 -8.21 -38.47
N SER A 311 -2.82 -8.76 -39.21
CA SER A 311 -3.48 -8.11 -40.34
C SER A 311 -5.02 -8.07 -40.27
N ASN A 312 -5.63 -8.55 -39.19
CA ASN A 312 -7.09 -8.63 -39.00
C ASN A 312 -7.80 -9.43 -40.12
N THR A 313 -7.28 -10.62 -40.45
CA THR A 313 -7.86 -11.53 -41.46
C THR A 313 -8.58 -12.72 -40.81
N GLN A 314 -9.55 -13.30 -41.53
CA GLN A 314 -10.26 -14.50 -41.05
C GLN A 314 -9.31 -15.68 -40.76
N TYR A 315 -8.28 -15.86 -41.59
CA TYR A 315 -7.29 -16.92 -41.42
C TYR A 315 -6.57 -16.82 -40.06
N GLU A 316 -6.21 -15.61 -39.65
CA GLU A 316 -5.56 -15.38 -38.36
C GLU A 316 -6.49 -15.68 -37.19
N TYR A 317 -7.77 -15.27 -37.26
CA TYR A 317 -8.75 -15.62 -36.24
C TYR A 317 -9.01 -17.12 -36.17
N ASP A 318 -9.12 -17.80 -37.30
CA ASP A 318 -9.30 -19.26 -37.34
C ASP A 318 -8.12 -19.97 -36.62
N ASN A 319 -6.89 -19.51 -36.85
CA ASN A 319 -5.70 -20.04 -36.18
C ASN A 319 -5.65 -19.70 -34.69
N TRP A 320 -6.00 -18.47 -34.32
CA TRP A 320 -5.98 -18.01 -32.93
C TRP A 320 -7.05 -18.73 -32.10
N LEU A 321 -8.27 -18.84 -32.66
CA LEU A 321 -9.38 -19.56 -32.06
C LEU A 321 -9.12 -21.05 -31.98
N ARG A 322 -8.43 -21.66 -32.95
CA ARG A 322 -8.03 -23.08 -32.84
C ARG A 322 -7.26 -23.38 -31.55
N ILE A 323 -6.36 -22.48 -31.13
CA ILE A 323 -5.62 -22.63 -29.87
C ILE A 323 -6.53 -22.29 -28.68
N MET A 324 -7.26 -21.18 -28.71
CA MET A 324 -8.13 -20.80 -27.59
C MET A 324 -9.24 -21.83 -27.33
N ASP A 325 -9.89 -22.34 -28.37
CA ASP A 325 -10.94 -23.37 -28.29
C ASP A 325 -10.41 -24.66 -27.66
N LYS A 326 -9.17 -25.07 -27.97
CA LYS A 326 -8.50 -26.22 -27.31
C LYS A 326 -8.53 -26.04 -25.79
N TYR A 327 -8.16 -24.87 -25.28
CA TYR A 327 -8.10 -24.63 -23.84
C TYR A 327 -9.47 -24.33 -23.21
N MET A 328 -10.38 -23.64 -23.91
CA MET A 328 -11.76 -23.46 -23.45
C MET A 328 -12.57 -24.77 -23.44
N ASP A 329 -12.23 -25.76 -24.26
CA ASP A 329 -12.86 -27.08 -24.24
C ASP A 329 -12.25 -28.00 -23.16
N GLU A 330 -10.95 -27.87 -22.91
CA GLU A 330 -10.22 -28.66 -21.91
C GLU A 330 -10.36 -28.12 -20.48
N THR A 331 -10.70 -26.84 -20.34
CA THR A 331 -10.80 -26.12 -19.06
C THR A 331 -12.02 -25.19 -19.07
N ASP A 332 -12.56 -24.85 -17.91
CA ASP A 332 -13.66 -23.87 -17.80
C ASP A 332 -13.13 -22.40 -17.80
N VAL A 333 -12.03 -22.13 -18.51
CA VAL A 333 -11.39 -20.80 -18.55
C VAL A 333 -12.26 -19.79 -19.31
N THR A 334 -12.39 -18.58 -18.76
CA THR A 334 -13.04 -17.46 -19.46
C THR A 334 -11.97 -16.58 -20.12
N ILE A 335 -12.15 -16.24 -21.40
CA ILE A 335 -11.20 -15.41 -22.16
C ILE A 335 -11.87 -14.07 -22.52
N LEU A 336 -11.22 -12.96 -22.15
CA LEU A 336 -11.70 -11.60 -22.38
C LEU A 336 -10.76 -10.86 -23.35
N PRO A 337 -11.07 -10.85 -24.66
CA PRO A 337 -10.25 -10.18 -25.67
C PRO A 337 -10.49 -8.66 -25.73
N VAL A 338 -9.39 -7.92 -25.90
CA VAL A 338 -9.36 -6.50 -26.25
C VAL A 338 -8.85 -6.35 -27.69
N ARG A 339 -9.27 -5.30 -28.38
CA ARG A 339 -8.80 -4.98 -29.72
C ARG A 339 -7.46 -4.23 -29.68
N GLY A 340 -6.46 -4.72 -30.41
CA GLY A 340 -5.17 -4.05 -30.62
C GLY A 340 -5.08 -3.24 -31.91
N ASN A 341 -3.93 -2.62 -32.17
CA ASN A 341 -3.75 -1.84 -33.39
C ASN A 341 -3.62 -2.70 -34.65
N HIS A 342 -3.21 -3.96 -34.52
CA HIS A 342 -3.13 -4.91 -35.61
C HIS A 342 -4.49 -5.50 -36.01
N GLU A 343 -5.48 -5.42 -35.13
CA GLU A 343 -6.91 -5.59 -35.46
C GLU A 343 -7.49 -4.39 -36.25
N LYS A 344 -6.60 -3.49 -36.69
CA LYS A 344 -6.79 -2.20 -37.35
C LYS A 344 -7.26 -1.09 -36.40
N ASN A 345 -6.62 0.07 -36.60
CA ASN A 345 -6.74 1.27 -35.75
C ASN A 345 -7.08 2.55 -36.53
N SER A 346 -7.23 2.46 -37.86
CA SER A 346 -7.42 3.62 -38.73
C SER A 346 -8.71 3.53 -39.52
N ILE A 347 -9.57 4.51 -39.29
CA ILE A 347 -10.80 4.72 -40.06
C ILE A 347 -10.41 5.22 -41.45
N SER A 348 -10.92 4.55 -42.48
CA SER A 348 -10.77 5.00 -43.86
C SER A 348 -12.10 4.93 -44.60
N ILE A 349 -12.18 5.56 -45.77
CA ILE A 349 -13.35 5.42 -46.65
C ILE A 349 -13.58 3.94 -47.03
N ALA A 350 -12.50 3.15 -47.10
CA ALA A 350 -12.55 1.73 -47.44
C ALA A 350 -12.86 0.83 -46.24
N ASP A 351 -12.56 1.27 -45.01
CA ASP A 351 -12.87 0.58 -43.77
C ASP A 351 -13.37 1.60 -42.72
N PRO A 352 -14.67 1.93 -42.77
CA PRO A 352 -15.27 2.86 -41.81
C PRO A 352 -15.31 2.30 -40.39
N SER A 353 -15.25 0.98 -40.21
CA SER A 353 -15.19 0.39 -38.87
C SER A 353 -13.81 0.51 -38.23
N GLY A 354 -12.78 0.80 -39.04
CA GLY A 354 -11.39 0.71 -38.63
C GLY A 354 -11.06 -0.71 -38.14
N GLY A 355 -11.59 -1.75 -38.80
CA GLY A 355 -11.43 -3.17 -38.45
C GLY A 355 -12.29 -3.72 -37.31
N ALA A 356 -13.03 -2.88 -36.60
CA ALA A 356 -13.86 -3.30 -35.47
C ALA A 356 -14.91 -4.36 -35.86
N ASP A 357 -15.46 -4.30 -37.07
CA ASP A 357 -16.51 -5.24 -37.49
C ASP A 357 -16.01 -6.67 -37.64
N ILE A 358 -14.78 -6.84 -38.16
CA ILE A 358 -14.16 -8.18 -38.31
C ILE A 358 -13.84 -8.77 -36.93
N PHE A 359 -13.31 -7.95 -36.02
CA PHE A 359 -13.04 -8.36 -34.65
C PHE A 359 -14.32 -8.84 -33.96
N LYS A 360 -15.40 -8.04 -34.02
CA LYS A 360 -16.70 -8.41 -33.44
C LYS A 360 -17.28 -9.67 -34.09
N GLU A 361 -17.25 -9.77 -35.41
CA GLU A 361 -17.78 -10.94 -36.13
C GLU A 361 -17.13 -12.24 -35.61
N ASN A 362 -15.83 -12.21 -35.36
CA ASN A 362 -15.08 -13.37 -34.89
C ASN A 362 -15.19 -13.63 -33.39
N LEU A 363 -15.21 -12.59 -32.55
CA LEU A 363 -15.00 -12.74 -31.10
C LEU A 363 -16.21 -12.35 -30.23
N HIS A 364 -17.32 -11.86 -30.81
CA HIS A 364 -18.48 -11.42 -30.03
C HIS A 364 -18.97 -12.49 -29.03
N PHE A 365 -18.95 -13.77 -29.40
CA PHE A 365 -19.41 -14.87 -28.56
C PHE A 365 -18.65 -14.98 -27.22
N MET A 366 -17.37 -14.57 -27.18
CA MET A 366 -16.57 -14.53 -25.95
C MET A 366 -17.00 -13.39 -25.02
N THR A 367 -17.67 -12.37 -25.56
CA THR A 367 -18.05 -11.14 -24.84
C THR A 367 -19.55 -11.06 -24.51
N GLU A 368 -20.36 -12.01 -24.99
CA GLU A 368 -21.83 -11.99 -24.86
C GLU A 368 -22.32 -11.95 -23.40
N GLY A 369 -21.57 -12.55 -22.48
CA GLY A 369 -21.88 -12.55 -21.05
C GLY A 369 -21.51 -11.25 -20.31
N GLY A 370 -20.86 -10.30 -20.97
CA GLY A 370 -20.43 -9.03 -20.38
C GLY A 370 -21.50 -7.94 -20.39
N GLU A 371 -21.30 -6.92 -19.56
CA GLU A 371 -22.02 -5.64 -19.61
C GLU A 371 -21.28 -4.70 -20.57
N HIS A 372 -21.96 -4.23 -21.62
CA HIS A 372 -21.32 -3.46 -22.70
C HIS A 372 -21.56 -1.96 -22.54
N LEU A 373 -20.57 -1.16 -22.95
CA LEU A 373 -20.76 0.27 -23.16
C LEU A 373 -21.65 0.49 -24.40
N GLU A 374 -22.70 1.31 -24.26
CA GLU A 374 -23.63 1.60 -25.35
C GLU A 374 -22.91 2.14 -26.60
N GLY A 375 -23.10 1.47 -27.74
CA GLY A 375 -22.46 1.80 -29.00
C GLY A 375 -21.05 1.23 -29.17
N TYR A 376 -20.53 0.49 -28.19
CA TYR A 376 -19.22 -0.18 -28.18
C TYR A 376 -19.37 -1.70 -27.96
N GLU A 377 -20.53 -2.27 -28.30
CA GLU A 377 -20.83 -3.68 -28.05
C GLU A 377 -19.82 -4.60 -28.74
N GLY A 378 -19.27 -5.56 -27.97
CA GLY A 378 -18.21 -6.47 -28.39
C GLY A 378 -16.80 -5.86 -28.44
N LEU A 379 -16.64 -4.60 -28.00
CA LEU A 379 -15.35 -3.88 -28.02
C LEU A 379 -14.99 -3.32 -26.65
N THR A 380 -15.95 -2.70 -25.96
CA THR A 380 -15.78 -2.18 -24.59
C THR A 380 -16.86 -2.74 -23.70
N TYR A 381 -16.44 -3.56 -22.75
CA TYR A 381 -17.33 -4.34 -21.91
C TYR A 381 -16.68 -4.68 -20.57
N ALA A 382 -17.50 -5.04 -19.60
CA ALA A 382 -17.07 -5.47 -18.28
C ALA A 382 -17.65 -6.84 -17.96
N HIS A 383 -16.86 -7.67 -17.29
CA HIS A 383 -17.24 -9.00 -16.85
C HIS A 383 -16.96 -9.14 -15.36
N LYS A 384 -18.01 -9.34 -14.57
CA LYS A 384 -17.88 -9.69 -13.16
C LYS A 384 -17.69 -11.21 -13.06
N TYR A 385 -16.53 -11.63 -12.57
CA TYR A 385 -16.23 -13.02 -12.27
C TYR A 385 -15.93 -13.13 -10.79
N LYS A 386 -16.85 -13.72 -10.01
CA LYS A 386 -16.69 -13.84 -8.55
C LYS A 386 -16.48 -12.46 -7.91
N ASN A 387 -15.43 -12.25 -7.11
CA ASN A 387 -15.08 -10.96 -6.51
C ASN A 387 -14.14 -10.09 -7.39
N VAL A 388 -14.05 -10.40 -8.69
CA VAL A 388 -13.25 -9.67 -9.67
C VAL A 388 -14.14 -8.98 -10.69
N LEU A 389 -13.87 -7.70 -10.97
CA LEU A 389 -14.42 -6.98 -12.11
C LEU A 389 -13.33 -6.78 -13.17
N ALA A 390 -13.46 -7.43 -14.32
CA ALA A 390 -12.57 -7.21 -15.46
C ALA A 390 -13.25 -6.26 -16.46
N ILE A 391 -12.64 -5.09 -16.69
CA ILE A 391 -13.09 -4.08 -17.63
C ILE A 391 -12.15 -4.11 -18.84
N SER A 392 -12.67 -4.47 -20.01
CA SER A 392 -11.94 -4.51 -21.27
C SER A 392 -12.30 -3.31 -22.12
N LEU A 393 -11.31 -2.49 -22.47
CA LEU A 393 -11.51 -1.20 -23.10
C LEU A 393 -10.82 -1.11 -24.47
N ASP A 394 -11.62 -0.81 -25.50
CA ASP A 394 -11.15 -0.45 -26.83
C ASP A 394 -10.74 1.03 -26.86
N VAL A 395 -9.44 1.26 -26.94
CA VAL A 395 -8.85 2.62 -27.00
C VAL A 395 -8.76 3.18 -28.42
N TYR A 396 -9.18 2.41 -29.43
CA TYR A 396 -9.12 2.82 -30.83
C TYR A 396 -10.42 3.39 -31.34
N LYS A 397 -10.30 4.28 -32.34
CA LYS A 397 -11.46 4.91 -32.97
C LYS A 397 -12.18 3.93 -33.89
N HIS A 398 -13.50 3.92 -33.85
CA HIS A 398 -14.37 3.23 -34.81
C HIS A 398 -15.67 4.04 -35.02
N HIS A 399 -16.40 3.76 -36.11
CA HIS A 399 -17.71 4.36 -36.35
C HIS A 399 -18.81 3.59 -35.61
N ASN A 400 -19.55 4.24 -34.70
CA ASN A 400 -20.63 3.62 -33.90
C ASN A 400 -22.05 3.93 -34.41
N GLY A 401 -22.25 3.89 -35.73
CA GLY A 401 -23.58 3.89 -36.36
C GLY A 401 -24.44 5.16 -36.25
N SER A 402 -24.12 6.12 -35.36
CA SER A 402 -24.92 7.35 -35.19
C SER A 402 -24.15 8.61 -34.79
N ASP A 403 -22.94 8.51 -34.19
CA ASP A 403 -22.10 9.66 -33.87
C ASP A 403 -20.93 9.73 -34.87
N LEU A 404 -20.97 10.71 -35.78
CA LEU A 404 -19.81 11.04 -36.63
C LEU A 404 -18.73 11.80 -35.84
N ASN A 405 -18.99 12.16 -34.58
CA ASN A 405 -17.97 12.74 -33.73
C ASN A 405 -17.06 11.65 -33.20
N LEU A 406 -15.85 11.61 -33.75
CA LEU A 406 -14.71 10.82 -33.26
C LEU A 406 -14.28 11.32 -31.87
N LYS A 407 -15.11 11.10 -30.85
CA LYS A 407 -14.76 11.38 -29.45
C LYS A 407 -13.59 10.48 -29.05
N ASN A 408 -12.77 10.96 -28.12
CA ASN A 408 -11.71 10.14 -27.54
C ASN A 408 -12.38 8.95 -26.82
N PRO A 409 -12.03 7.68 -27.13
CA PRO A 409 -12.64 6.50 -26.51
C PRO A 409 -12.58 6.53 -24.97
N TRP A 410 -11.48 7.02 -24.39
CA TRP A 410 -11.34 7.18 -22.94
C TRP A 410 -12.40 8.09 -22.34
N LEU A 411 -12.73 9.20 -23.00
CA LEU A 411 -13.71 10.15 -22.50
C LEU A 411 -15.14 9.64 -22.63
N THR A 412 -15.39 8.76 -23.61
CA THR A 412 -16.67 8.08 -23.74
C THR A 412 -16.82 7.00 -22.66
N ALA A 413 -15.76 6.21 -22.43
CA ALA A 413 -15.78 5.11 -21.46
C ALA A 413 -15.71 5.58 -20.01
N TYR A 414 -15.05 6.71 -19.71
CA TYR A 414 -14.79 7.15 -18.33
C TYR A 414 -16.06 7.26 -17.45
N PRO A 415 -17.14 7.96 -17.87
CA PRO A 415 -18.36 8.02 -17.06
C PRO A 415 -19.03 6.66 -16.86
N TRP A 416 -18.86 5.75 -17.81
CA TRP A 416 -19.38 4.39 -17.71
C TRP A 416 -18.55 3.52 -16.76
N ILE A 417 -17.22 3.65 -16.78
CA ILE A 417 -16.33 3.02 -15.79
C ILE A 417 -16.68 3.50 -14.38
N GLN A 418 -16.90 4.80 -14.17
CA GLN A 418 -17.38 5.33 -12.88
C GLN A 418 -18.67 4.65 -12.43
N ALA A 419 -19.64 4.52 -13.33
CA ALA A 419 -20.92 3.87 -13.02
C ALA A 419 -20.77 2.37 -12.72
N LEU A 420 -19.84 1.67 -13.38
CA LEU A 420 -19.54 0.27 -13.08
C LEU A 420 -18.90 0.10 -11.70
N LEU A 421 -17.91 0.93 -11.38
CA LEU A 421 -17.22 0.89 -10.10
C LEU A 421 -18.20 1.15 -8.95
N GLU A 422 -19.06 2.16 -9.08
CA GLU A 422 -20.12 2.45 -8.11
C GLU A 422 -21.10 1.27 -7.98
N LYS A 423 -21.52 0.69 -9.12
CA LYS A 423 -22.48 -0.41 -9.15
C LYS A 423 -21.97 -1.67 -8.45
N TYR A 424 -20.70 -2.01 -8.66
CA TYR A 424 -20.10 -3.25 -8.16
C TYR A 424 -19.27 -3.06 -6.90
N HIS A 425 -19.22 -1.85 -6.33
CA HIS A 425 -18.39 -1.49 -5.18
C HIS A 425 -18.45 -2.50 -4.03
N ASP A 426 -19.66 -2.95 -3.68
CA ASP A 426 -19.89 -3.89 -2.56
C ASP A 426 -19.78 -5.38 -2.96
N GLU A 427 -19.55 -5.67 -4.25
CA GLU A 427 -19.54 -7.02 -4.81
C GLU A 427 -18.15 -7.48 -5.27
N VAL A 428 -17.18 -6.57 -5.43
CA VAL A 428 -15.84 -6.88 -5.92
C VAL A 428 -14.75 -6.18 -5.11
N ASP A 429 -13.66 -6.90 -4.90
CA ASP A 429 -12.47 -6.37 -4.23
C ASP A 429 -11.40 -5.94 -5.24
N HIS A 430 -11.38 -6.61 -6.40
CA HIS A 430 -10.34 -6.46 -7.40
C HIS A 430 -10.92 -5.99 -8.73
N VAL A 431 -10.31 -4.97 -9.31
CA VAL A 431 -10.72 -4.43 -10.60
C VAL A 431 -9.53 -4.45 -11.54
N PHE A 432 -9.67 -5.17 -12.65
CA PHE A 432 -8.72 -5.13 -13.75
C PHE A 432 -9.24 -4.22 -14.85
N LEU A 433 -8.39 -3.32 -15.33
CA LEU A 433 -8.65 -2.55 -16.54
C LEU A 433 -7.67 -3.00 -17.62
N SER A 434 -8.17 -3.77 -18.58
CA SER A 434 -7.39 -4.24 -19.71
C SER A 434 -7.57 -3.35 -20.94
N THR A 435 -6.45 -2.91 -21.50
CA THR A 435 -6.37 -2.19 -22.77
C THR A 435 -5.32 -2.83 -23.64
N HIS A 436 -5.29 -2.51 -24.94
CA HIS A 436 -4.11 -2.88 -25.73
C HIS A 436 -2.94 -1.94 -25.45
N GLU A 437 -3.20 -0.63 -25.50
CA GLU A 437 -2.12 0.35 -25.40
C GLU A 437 -1.81 0.68 -23.94
N PRO A 438 -0.52 0.82 -23.59
CA PRO A 438 -0.14 1.21 -22.25
C PRO A 438 -0.53 2.66 -21.97
N MET A 439 -0.83 2.96 -20.71
CA MET A 439 -1.07 4.34 -20.30
C MET A 439 0.23 5.14 -20.46
N PHE A 440 1.31 4.66 -19.83
CA PHE A 440 2.68 5.12 -20.05
C PHE A 440 3.47 4.03 -20.76
N GLY A 441 4.04 4.32 -21.92
CA GLY A 441 4.80 3.32 -22.67
C GLY A 441 6.31 3.46 -22.46
N ARG A 442 7.03 2.36 -22.71
CA ARG A 442 8.49 2.25 -22.53
C ARG A 442 9.23 2.15 -23.85
N ARG A 443 8.57 1.68 -24.91
CA ARG A 443 9.02 1.77 -26.30
C ARG A 443 8.40 2.96 -27.03
N ARG A 444 7.16 3.30 -26.68
CA ARG A 444 6.34 4.38 -27.26
C ARG A 444 5.81 5.28 -26.15
N ASN A 445 5.25 6.44 -26.47
CA ASN A 445 4.80 7.41 -25.46
C ASN A 445 3.56 6.97 -24.63
N GLY A 446 2.95 5.82 -24.95
CA GLY A 446 1.65 5.40 -24.41
C GLY A 446 0.50 6.35 -24.80
N TYR A 447 -0.71 6.04 -24.32
CA TYR A 447 -1.91 6.84 -24.60
C TYR A 447 -2.05 8.09 -23.72
N TRP A 448 -1.30 8.17 -22.62
CA TRP A 448 -1.28 9.31 -21.69
C TRP A 448 -1.15 10.67 -22.40
N SER A 449 -0.16 10.78 -23.29
CA SER A 449 0.11 12.02 -24.05
C SER A 449 -1.09 12.48 -24.89
N SER A 450 -1.91 11.54 -25.38
CA SER A 450 -3.09 11.86 -26.20
C SER A 450 -4.26 12.40 -25.39
N ILE A 451 -4.37 12.00 -24.12
CA ILE A 451 -5.41 12.46 -23.19
C ILE A 451 -5.04 13.87 -22.70
N ALA A 452 -3.80 14.06 -22.26
CA ALA A 452 -3.31 15.35 -21.75
C ALA A 452 -3.37 16.47 -22.81
N GLN A 453 -3.07 16.16 -24.08
CA GLN A 453 -3.00 17.13 -25.18
C GLN A 453 -4.37 17.43 -25.84
N TRP A 454 -5.47 16.86 -25.34
CA TRP A 454 -6.76 17.01 -26.00
C TRP A 454 -7.22 18.49 -25.96
N PRO A 455 -7.69 19.08 -27.08
CA PRO A 455 -7.80 20.53 -27.29
C PRO A 455 -8.96 21.22 -26.53
N ILE A 456 -9.51 20.58 -25.49
CA ILE A 456 -10.47 21.21 -24.57
C ILE A 456 -9.70 21.59 -23.31
N THR A 457 -9.83 22.85 -22.87
CA THR A 457 -9.37 23.30 -21.55
C THR A 457 -9.76 22.28 -20.46
N GLY A 458 -8.78 21.70 -19.76
CA GLY A 458 -9.00 20.75 -18.66
C GLY A 458 -8.59 19.28 -18.92
N GLY A 459 -7.87 18.97 -20.00
CA GLY A 459 -7.39 17.60 -20.27
C GLY A 459 -6.48 17.01 -19.19
N ALA A 460 -5.58 17.83 -18.63
CA ALA A 460 -4.74 17.46 -17.48
C ALA A 460 -5.58 17.19 -16.22
N ASP A 461 -6.56 18.04 -15.92
CA ASP A 461 -7.45 17.86 -14.76
C ASP A 461 -8.26 16.57 -14.88
N LYS A 462 -8.76 16.26 -16.08
CA LYS A 462 -9.51 15.02 -16.33
C LYS A 462 -8.63 13.78 -16.16
N LEU A 463 -7.36 13.90 -16.49
CA LEU A 463 -6.40 12.82 -16.36
C LEU A 463 -6.06 12.54 -14.90
N GLU A 464 -5.87 13.58 -14.09
CA GLU A 464 -5.73 13.48 -12.64
C GLU A 464 -6.98 12.85 -12.02
N GLU A 465 -8.17 13.25 -12.46
CA GLU A 465 -9.45 12.65 -12.04
C GLU A 465 -9.54 11.16 -12.40
N MET A 466 -8.98 10.74 -13.54
CA MET A 466 -8.91 9.34 -13.94
C MET A 466 -7.94 8.53 -13.07
N MET A 467 -6.72 9.02 -12.88
CA MET A 467 -5.73 8.35 -12.03
C MET A 467 -6.23 8.23 -10.60
N LYS A 468 -6.86 9.29 -10.10
CA LYS A 468 -7.46 9.28 -8.78
C LYS A 468 -8.55 8.22 -8.67
N LEU A 469 -9.47 8.16 -9.63
CA LEU A 469 -10.49 7.10 -9.67
C LEU A 469 -9.84 5.71 -9.68
N PHE A 470 -8.79 5.51 -10.47
CA PHE A 470 -8.11 4.21 -10.57
C PHE A 470 -7.44 3.81 -9.27
N SER A 471 -6.76 4.74 -8.61
CA SER A 471 -6.14 4.48 -7.31
C SER A 471 -7.15 4.28 -6.19
N ASP A 472 -8.19 5.12 -6.11
CA ASP A 472 -9.27 5.01 -5.11
C ASP A 472 -9.98 3.64 -5.19
N ASN A 473 -9.97 3.00 -6.36
CA ASN A 473 -10.57 1.68 -6.60
C ASN A 473 -9.54 0.55 -6.73
N ASN A 474 -8.27 0.79 -6.39
CA ASN A 474 -7.17 -0.18 -6.48
C ASN A 474 -7.13 -0.93 -7.83
N ILE A 475 -7.29 -0.19 -8.94
CA ILE A 475 -7.30 -0.77 -10.28
C ILE A 475 -5.92 -1.33 -10.64
N THR A 476 -5.89 -2.55 -11.17
CA THR A 476 -4.73 -3.09 -11.89
C THR A 476 -4.93 -2.84 -13.38
N TYR A 477 -4.14 -1.91 -13.94
CA TYR A 477 -4.15 -1.62 -15.37
C TYR A 477 -3.20 -2.57 -16.08
N VAL A 478 -3.71 -3.32 -17.07
CA VAL A 478 -2.91 -4.29 -17.83
C VAL A 478 -2.98 -3.97 -19.33
N SER A 479 -1.83 -4.02 -19.99
CA SER A 479 -1.69 -3.71 -21.42
C SER A 479 -0.63 -4.56 -22.12
N GLY A 480 -0.70 -4.57 -23.46
CA GLY A 480 0.30 -5.15 -24.37
C GLY A 480 1.02 -4.04 -25.14
N HIS A 481 1.04 -4.16 -26.48
CA HIS A 481 1.52 -3.20 -27.49
C HIS A 481 3.03 -2.93 -27.51
N ASP A 482 3.61 -2.70 -26.34
CA ASP A 482 5.04 -2.62 -26.14
C ASP A 482 5.50 -4.03 -25.83
N HIS A 483 6.24 -4.64 -26.78
CA HIS A 483 6.64 -6.03 -26.71
C HIS A 483 7.74 -6.27 -25.65
N GLN A 484 7.43 -6.04 -24.39
CA GLN A 484 8.28 -6.22 -23.22
C GLN A 484 7.45 -6.46 -21.96
N TYR A 485 8.10 -6.92 -20.90
CA TYR A 485 7.53 -6.91 -19.56
C TYR A 485 7.99 -5.67 -18.76
N SER A 486 7.04 -4.96 -18.17
CA SER A 486 7.32 -3.94 -17.14
C SER A 486 6.14 -3.73 -16.21
N ARG A 487 6.44 -3.41 -14.94
CA ARG A 487 5.47 -3.00 -13.93
C ARG A 487 5.89 -1.68 -13.31
N SER A 488 4.95 -0.75 -13.26
CA SER A 488 5.12 0.57 -12.68
C SER A 488 4.04 0.86 -11.65
N ALA A 489 4.39 1.60 -10.60
CA ALA A 489 3.42 2.25 -9.72
C ALA A 489 3.12 3.64 -10.28
N ILE A 490 1.84 3.94 -10.53
CA ILE A 490 1.41 5.24 -11.03
C ILE A 490 0.91 6.10 -9.87
N LEU A 491 1.69 7.09 -9.47
CA LEU A 491 1.37 8.00 -8.39
C LEU A 491 0.31 9.03 -8.81
N VAL A 492 -0.72 9.20 -7.98
CA VAL A 492 -1.79 10.17 -8.21
C VAL A 492 -1.32 11.60 -7.92
N ASP A 493 -0.49 11.80 -6.89
CA ASP A 493 -0.02 13.12 -6.50
C ASP A 493 1.10 13.60 -7.42
N ARG A 494 0.80 14.66 -8.18
CA ARG A 494 1.73 15.17 -9.18
C ARG A 494 2.87 16.02 -8.63
N ASN A 495 2.70 16.60 -7.44
CA ASN A 495 3.70 17.48 -6.85
C ASN A 495 4.54 16.75 -5.80
N ARG A 496 4.20 15.49 -5.48
CA ARG A 496 4.91 14.70 -4.49
C ARG A 496 6.30 14.33 -4.96
N ASN A 497 7.30 15.00 -4.40
CA ASN A 497 8.68 14.59 -4.54
C ASN A 497 9.00 13.44 -3.58
N VAL A 498 9.00 12.19 -4.04
CA VAL A 498 9.32 11.03 -3.18
C VAL A 498 10.81 10.93 -2.79
N SER A 499 11.66 11.83 -3.29
CA SER A 499 13.04 11.96 -2.80
C SER A 499 13.16 12.83 -1.53
N ASP A 500 12.11 13.59 -1.16
CA ASP A 500 12.05 14.37 0.07
C ASP A 500 11.83 13.45 1.29
N GLU A 501 12.64 13.59 2.33
CA GLU A 501 12.59 12.77 3.55
C GLU A 501 11.19 12.74 4.18
N LEU A 502 10.45 13.85 4.16
CA LEU A 502 9.09 13.88 4.68
C LEU A 502 8.11 13.02 3.87
N GLN A 503 8.33 12.96 2.56
CA GLN A 503 7.45 12.31 1.60
C GLN A 503 7.77 10.82 1.47
N LYS A 504 8.97 10.37 1.84
CA LYS A 504 9.34 8.93 1.92
C LYS A 504 8.57 8.18 3.01
N LEU A 505 8.20 8.87 4.09
CA LEU A 505 7.56 8.29 5.28
C LEU A 505 6.03 8.20 5.22
N VAL A 506 5.44 8.66 4.12
CA VAL A 506 3.98 8.67 3.96
C VAL A 506 3.58 7.55 2.99
N PRO A 507 2.47 6.82 3.21
CA PRO A 507 1.94 5.93 2.20
C PRO A 507 1.68 6.66 0.87
N VAL A 508 2.06 6.06 -0.26
CA VAL A 508 1.75 6.59 -1.59
C VAL A 508 0.36 6.16 -2.02
N GLN A 509 -0.37 7.09 -2.64
CA GLN A 509 -1.57 6.76 -3.38
C GLN A 509 -1.17 6.43 -4.82
N TYR A 510 -1.43 5.19 -5.24
CA TYR A 510 -1.04 4.70 -6.56
C TYR A 510 -2.01 3.65 -7.13
N PHE A 511 -1.83 3.31 -8.40
CA PHE A 511 -2.40 2.10 -8.99
C PHE A 511 -1.34 1.36 -9.80
N ASP A 512 -1.50 0.05 -9.97
CA ASP A 512 -0.54 -0.76 -10.72
C ASP A 512 -0.75 -0.60 -12.21
N HIS A 513 0.33 -0.29 -12.94
CA HIS A 513 0.35 -0.26 -14.39
C HIS A 513 1.31 -1.32 -14.92
N MET A 514 0.80 -2.21 -15.75
CA MET A 514 1.52 -3.37 -16.23
C MET A 514 1.49 -3.43 -17.75
N ILE A 515 2.68 -3.60 -18.32
CA ILE A 515 2.88 -3.99 -19.71
C ILE A 515 3.32 -5.45 -19.66
N SER A 516 2.43 -6.35 -20.07
CA SER A 516 2.66 -7.79 -20.14
C SER A 516 2.66 -8.18 -21.61
N GLY A 517 3.74 -7.79 -22.30
CA GLY A 517 3.77 -7.76 -23.76
C GLY A 517 4.82 -8.66 -24.37
N ASN A 518 4.74 -9.99 -24.32
CA ASN A 518 5.35 -10.77 -25.41
C ASN A 518 4.86 -12.21 -25.47
N ALA A 519 4.00 -12.52 -26.44
CA ALA A 519 3.72 -13.89 -26.87
C ALA A 519 3.92 -14.02 -28.40
N SER A 520 4.90 -13.27 -28.91
CA SER A 520 5.17 -13.09 -30.33
C SER A 520 6.64 -13.36 -30.66
N PHE A 521 6.98 -13.35 -31.95
CA PHE A 521 8.38 -13.43 -32.41
C PHE A 521 9.14 -12.10 -32.32
N LYS A 522 8.59 -11.10 -31.63
CA LYS A 522 9.09 -9.72 -31.58
C LYS A 522 9.27 -9.30 -30.13
N GLU A 523 10.36 -8.61 -29.84
CA GLU A 523 10.62 -8.02 -28.53
C GLU A 523 11.21 -6.62 -28.71
N TYR A 524 10.84 -5.70 -27.83
CA TYR A 524 11.24 -4.30 -27.91
C TYR A 524 12.20 -3.92 -26.81
N THR A 525 13.18 -3.14 -27.22
CA THR A 525 14.10 -2.45 -26.34
C THR A 525 13.45 -1.24 -25.68
N THR A 526 13.89 -0.92 -24.47
CA THR A 526 13.45 0.27 -23.75
C THR A 526 14.04 1.53 -24.38
N ARG A 527 13.16 2.43 -24.80
CA ARG A 527 13.49 3.69 -25.48
C ARG A 527 13.38 4.88 -24.55
N TYR A 528 12.47 4.81 -23.59
CA TYR A 528 12.13 5.87 -22.65
C TYR A 528 12.44 5.41 -21.22
N HIS A 529 12.92 6.35 -20.40
CA HIS A 529 13.05 6.12 -18.96
C HIS A 529 11.71 6.27 -18.23
N ALA A 530 11.68 5.95 -16.94
CA ALA A 530 10.56 6.26 -16.07
C ALA A 530 10.25 7.76 -16.16
N GLY A 531 9.04 8.11 -16.64
CA GLY A 531 8.63 9.50 -16.78
C GLY A 531 8.93 10.25 -18.08
N ALA A 532 9.29 9.59 -19.18
CA ALA A 532 9.57 10.31 -20.43
C ALA A 532 8.42 10.23 -21.46
N HIS A 533 7.68 11.34 -21.66
CA HIS A 533 7.94 12.29 -22.77
C HIS A 533 7.07 13.58 -22.72
N HIS A 534 7.56 14.66 -22.09
CA HIS A 534 7.32 16.05 -22.54
C HIS A 534 8.52 16.97 -22.22
N SER A 535 8.88 17.83 -23.18
CA SER A 535 10.16 18.55 -23.21
C SER A 535 10.34 19.68 -22.18
N ASN A 536 9.41 19.86 -21.24
CA ASN A 536 9.47 20.95 -20.24
C ASN A 536 8.93 20.57 -18.85
N ASP A 537 8.23 19.44 -18.72
CA ASP A 537 7.63 19.00 -17.46
C ASP A 537 8.25 17.66 -17.10
N ASP A 538 8.89 17.59 -15.94
CA ASP A 538 9.53 16.38 -15.43
C ASP A 538 8.43 15.43 -14.93
N GLU A 539 7.86 14.64 -15.85
CA GLU A 539 6.79 13.67 -15.54
C GLU A 539 7.33 12.39 -14.84
N SER A 540 8.64 12.32 -14.54
CA SER A 540 9.30 11.27 -13.73
C SER A 540 8.69 11.08 -12.35
N VAL A 541 7.96 12.06 -11.86
CA VAL A 541 7.33 11.97 -10.54
C VAL A 541 6.21 10.94 -10.49
N HIS A 542 5.51 10.66 -11.60
CA HIS A 542 4.27 9.89 -11.57
C HIS A 542 4.46 8.39 -11.82
N GLU A 543 5.23 8.03 -12.84
CA GLU A 543 5.44 6.62 -13.20
C GLU A 543 6.74 6.12 -12.55
N ARG A 544 6.60 5.29 -11.51
CA ARG A 544 7.73 4.69 -10.79
C ARG A 544 7.94 3.26 -11.28
N LEU A 545 9.03 3.02 -12.01
CA LEU A 545 9.33 1.69 -12.56
C LEU A 545 9.82 0.79 -11.43
N VAL A 546 9.09 -0.29 -11.14
CA VAL A 546 9.42 -1.18 -10.03
C VAL A 546 10.04 -2.49 -10.52
N ALA A 547 9.59 -2.97 -11.68
CA ALA A 547 10.13 -4.19 -12.28
C ALA A 547 10.14 -4.09 -13.80
N ARG A 548 11.14 -4.73 -14.42
CA ARG A 548 11.29 -4.84 -15.87
C ARG A 548 12.04 -6.11 -16.22
N HIS A 549 11.62 -6.74 -17.31
CA HIS A 549 12.36 -7.85 -17.89
C HIS A 549 12.14 -7.89 -19.41
N THR A 550 13.21 -8.10 -20.18
CA THR A 550 13.14 -8.46 -21.60
C THR A 550 14.28 -9.42 -21.94
N MET A 551 14.08 -10.35 -22.86
CA MET A 551 15.10 -11.28 -23.34
C MET A 551 15.39 -11.05 -24.83
N SER A 552 15.78 -9.84 -25.23
CA SER A 552 16.20 -9.63 -26.63
C SER A 552 17.69 -10.00 -26.80
N GLY A 553 17.98 -11.30 -26.84
CA GLY A 553 19.28 -11.85 -27.24
C GLY A 553 19.44 -11.87 -28.77
N ILE A 554 20.64 -12.20 -29.28
CA ILE A 554 20.87 -12.35 -30.74
C ILE A 554 20.06 -13.53 -31.31
N ASP A 555 19.79 -14.58 -30.51
CA ASP A 555 19.16 -15.83 -30.96
C ASP A 555 17.94 -16.28 -30.13
N THR A 556 17.57 -15.57 -29.06
CA THR A 556 16.46 -15.94 -28.14
C THR A 556 15.54 -14.77 -27.85
N VAL A 557 14.24 -15.03 -27.68
CA VAL A 557 13.17 -14.08 -27.34
C VAL A 557 12.42 -14.61 -26.11
N GLY A 558 11.91 -13.72 -25.25
CA GLY A 558 11.16 -14.09 -24.05
C GLY A 558 9.66 -14.23 -24.30
N LEU A 559 9.06 -15.37 -23.90
CA LEU A 559 7.61 -15.55 -23.78
C LEU A 559 7.17 -15.15 -22.37
N ASN A 560 6.40 -14.08 -22.22
CA ASN A 560 5.95 -13.59 -20.92
C ASN A 560 4.66 -14.27 -20.46
N ALA A 561 4.57 -14.51 -19.16
CA ALA A 561 3.34 -14.93 -18.50
C ALA A 561 3.12 -14.10 -17.22
N SER A 562 1.91 -13.60 -17.02
CA SER A 562 1.53 -12.82 -15.83
C SER A 562 0.33 -13.47 -15.18
N ILE A 563 0.43 -13.76 -13.88
CA ILE A 563 -0.63 -14.42 -13.12
C ILE A 563 -0.91 -13.63 -11.85
N PHE A 564 -2.19 -13.38 -11.59
CA PHE A 564 -2.72 -12.86 -10.34
C PHE A 564 -3.51 -13.95 -9.64
N ASP A 565 -3.05 -14.43 -8.49
CA ASP A 565 -3.78 -15.33 -7.59
C ASP A 565 -4.51 -14.47 -6.55
N ILE A 566 -5.83 -14.44 -6.67
CA ILE A 566 -6.73 -13.66 -5.84
C ILE A 566 -7.38 -14.57 -4.83
N ARG A 567 -7.33 -14.17 -3.56
CA ARG A 567 -7.93 -14.89 -2.43
C ARG A 567 -8.63 -13.86 -1.54
N GLY A 568 -9.96 -13.84 -1.60
CA GLY A 568 -10.71 -12.73 -1.02
C GLY A 568 -10.14 -11.41 -1.55
N ASN A 569 -9.72 -10.50 -0.67
CA ASN A 569 -9.15 -9.23 -1.08
C ASN A 569 -7.60 -9.18 -1.11
N LEU A 570 -6.92 -10.33 -0.91
CA LEU A 570 -5.50 -10.50 -1.18
C LEU A 570 -5.28 -10.71 -2.68
N ILE A 571 -4.29 -10.02 -3.24
CA ILE A 571 -3.74 -10.29 -4.56
C ILE A 571 -2.27 -10.68 -4.43
N GLU A 572 -1.93 -11.85 -4.97
CA GLU A 572 -0.56 -12.34 -5.13
C GLU A 572 -0.24 -12.35 -6.63
N TYR A 573 0.66 -11.47 -7.04
CA TYR A 573 1.10 -11.36 -8.42
C TYR A 573 2.43 -12.09 -8.63
N THR A 574 2.54 -12.77 -9.77
CA THR A 574 3.77 -13.36 -10.28
C THR A 574 3.91 -13.12 -11.78
N GLY A 575 5.09 -12.66 -12.20
CA GLY A 575 5.49 -12.54 -13.60
C GLY A 575 6.57 -13.56 -13.93
N TYR A 576 6.43 -14.22 -15.07
CA TYR A 576 7.36 -15.22 -15.57
C TYR A 576 7.85 -14.89 -16.99
N VAL A 577 8.98 -15.47 -17.35
CA VAL A 577 9.49 -15.50 -18.71
C VAL A 577 9.98 -16.90 -19.08
N ALA A 578 9.74 -17.32 -20.31
CA ALA A 578 10.30 -18.53 -20.89
C ALA A 578 11.14 -18.18 -22.14
N PRO A 579 12.44 -18.49 -22.17
CA PRO A 579 13.27 -18.21 -23.33
C PRO A 579 12.97 -19.17 -24.49
N HIS A 580 12.81 -18.66 -25.71
CA HIS A 580 12.57 -19.49 -26.89
C HIS A 580 13.35 -19.03 -28.13
N THR A 581 13.43 -19.91 -29.13
CA THR A 581 14.08 -19.66 -30.44
C THR A 581 13.10 -19.74 -31.63
N TYR A 582 11.80 -19.92 -31.35
CA TYR A 582 10.77 -19.97 -32.37
C TYR A 582 10.74 -18.71 -33.24
N THR A 583 10.52 -18.92 -34.54
CA THR A 583 10.36 -17.86 -35.54
C THR A 583 9.18 -18.19 -36.43
N GLN A 584 8.69 -17.21 -37.20
CA GLN A 584 7.66 -17.44 -38.21
C GLN A 584 8.05 -18.58 -39.18
N SER A 585 9.31 -18.63 -39.61
CA SER A 585 9.78 -19.68 -40.53
C SER A 585 9.70 -21.08 -39.92
N ILE A 586 9.97 -21.23 -38.62
CA ILE A 586 9.86 -22.52 -37.93
C ILE A 586 8.39 -22.92 -37.82
N GLN A 587 7.52 -21.96 -37.49
CA GLN A 587 6.07 -22.20 -37.43
C GLN A 587 5.52 -22.65 -38.79
N ASP A 588 5.88 -21.96 -39.88
CA ASP A 588 5.45 -22.29 -41.24
C ASP A 588 5.87 -23.73 -41.63
N GLU A 589 7.05 -24.19 -41.21
CA GLU A 589 7.49 -25.58 -41.43
C GLU A 589 6.62 -26.61 -40.71
N HIS A 590 6.14 -26.30 -39.51
CA HIS A 590 5.21 -27.16 -38.76
C HIS A 590 3.81 -27.14 -39.38
N GLU A 591 3.33 -25.97 -39.83
CA GLU A 591 2.07 -25.83 -40.56
C GLU A 591 2.07 -26.69 -41.85
N GLU A 592 3.16 -26.68 -42.62
CA GLU A 592 3.33 -27.51 -43.83
C GLU A 592 3.27 -29.03 -43.55
N ARG A 593 3.65 -29.44 -42.33
CA ARG A 593 3.64 -30.84 -41.87
C ARG A 593 2.35 -31.21 -41.12
N GLU A 594 1.45 -30.26 -40.92
CA GLU A 594 0.25 -30.39 -40.08
C GLU A 594 0.59 -30.76 -38.61
N GLU A 595 1.73 -30.28 -38.10
CA GLU A 595 2.22 -30.48 -36.73
C GLU A 595 1.74 -29.34 -35.82
N TRP A 596 0.54 -29.49 -35.28
CA TRP A 596 -0.17 -28.43 -34.56
C TRP A 596 0.09 -28.36 -33.05
N ASP A 597 0.95 -29.24 -32.54
CA ASP A 597 1.38 -29.36 -31.15
C ASP A 597 2.92 -29.35 -31.13
N ALA A 598 3.48 -28.19 -31.46
CA ALA A 598 4.90 -28.01 -31.78
C ALA A 598 5.69 -27.22 -30.73
N PHE A 599 5.00 -26.71 -29.71
CA PHE A 599 5.67 -26.06 -28.59
C PHE A 599 6.43 -27.10 -27.74
N ASP A 600 7.64 -26.75 -27.33
CA ASP A 600 8.45 -27.54 -26.41
C ASP A 600 8.04 -27.19 -24.98
N TYR A 601 7.12 -27.98 -24.44
CA TYR A 601 6.59 -27.78 -23.08
C TYR A 601 7.62 -28.01 -21.97
N ASP A 602 8.83 -28.50 -22.28
CA ASP A 602 9.93 -28.65 -21.32
C ASP A 602 10.70 -27.33 -21.11
N ILE A 603 10.40 -26.25 -21.87
CA ILE A 603 10.99 -24.92 -21.64
C ILE A 603 10.50 -24.37 -20.30
N PRO A 604 11.39 -24.06 -19.34
CA PRO A 604 11.00 -23.56 -18.03
C PRO A 604 10.50 -22.11 -18.10
N PHE A 605 9.49 -21.81 -17.28
CA PHE A 605 9.07 -20.45 -16.97
C PHE A 605 9.76 -20.00 -15.69
N GLU A 606 10.64 -19.00 -15.81
CA GLU A 606 11.46 -18.48 -14.72
C GLU A 606 10.79 -17.21 -14.14
N LEU A 607 10.81 -17.06 -12.81
CA LEU A 607 10.12 -15.97 -12.10
C LEU A 607 10.93 -14.68 -12.17
N ILE A 608 10.34 -13.61 -12.69
CA ILE A 608 11.00 -12.31 -12.94
C ILE A 608 10.41 -11.14 -12.14
N ASP A 609 9.23 -11.31 -11.54
CA ASP A 609 8.58 -10.30 -10.70
C ASP A 609 7.57 -10.95 -9.78
N ARG A 610 7.38 -10.38 -8.59
CA ARG A 610 6.36 -10.81 -7.64
C ARG A 610 5.97 -9.67 -6.71
N TYR A 611 4.70 -9.58 -6.34
CA TYR A 611 4.27 -8.78 -5.21
C TYR A 611 3.05 -9.37 -4.55
N SER A 612 2.79 -8.95 -3.32
CA SER A 612 1.59 -9.34 -2.59
C SER A 612 1.04 -8.15 -1.85
N LYS A 613 -0.25 -7.90 -1.99
CA LYS A 613 -0.92 -6.81 -1.28
C LYS A 613 -2.38 -7.12 -1.01
N VAL A 614 -2.91 -6.52 0.03
CA VAL A 614 -4.35 -6.49 0.32
C VAL A 614 -4.92 -5.16 -0.18
N LYS A 615 -6.20 -5.11 -0.55
CA LYS A 615 -6.88 -3.84 -0.85
C LYS A 615 -6.70 -2.85 0.32
N GLY A 616 -6.15 -1.67 0.03
CA GLY A 616 -5.87 -0.64 1.04
C GLY A 616 -4.54 -0.79 1.78
N ALA A 617 -3.60 -1.61 1.28
CA ALA A 617 -2.27 -1.74 1.85
C ALA A 617 -1.52 -0.40 2.03
N HIS A 618 -0.65 -0.33 3.04
CA HIS A 618 0.29 0.79 3.18
C HIS A 618 1.46 0.57 2.22
N SER A 619 1.51 1.35 1.15
CA SER A 619 2.57 1.24 0.15
C SER A 619 3.51 2.44 0.21
N TYR A 620 4.80 2.21 0.09
CA TYR A 620 5.87 3.20 0.14
C TYR A 620 6.79 3.00 -1.05
N ILE A 621 7.29 4.11 -1.63
CA ILE A 621 8.23 4.05 -2.74
C ILE A 621 9.58 4.63 -2.29
N LEU A 622 10.64 3.86 -2.50
CA LEU A 622 12.01 4.35 -2.37
C LEU A 622 12.52 4.77 -3.75
N ASP A 623 12.66 6.08 -3.92
CA ASP A 623 13.23 6.70 -5.13
C ASP A 623 14.71 6.36 -5.28
N SER A 624 14.99 5.34 -6.07
CA SER A 624 16.31 4.75 -6.22
C SER A 624 17.00 5.22 -7.50
N GLU A 625 16.28 5.90 -8.40
CA GLU A 625 16.67 6.15 -9.79
C GLU A 625 18.11 6.66 -9.97
N PHE A 626 18.59 7.51 -9.05
CA PHE A 626 19.89 8.18 -9.13
C PHE A 626 20.85 7.89 -7.97
N ASN A 627 20.51 6.99 -7.05
CA ASN A 627 21.27 6.77 -5.81
C ASN A 627 21.81 5.34 -5.72
N THR A 628 23.01 5.17 -5.19
CA THR A 628 23.64 3.83 -5.00
C THR A 628 23.26 3.15 -3.69
N ALA A 629 22.42 3.80 -2.89
CA ALA A 629 21.74 3.27 -1.72
C ALA A 629 20.57 4.21 -1.41
N THR A 630 19.44 3.67 -0.98
CA THR A 630 18.29 4.45 -0.51
C THR A 630 17.73 3.83 0.74
N GLU A 631 17.25 4.65 1.67
CA GLU A 631 16.71 4.16 2.94
C GLU A 631 15.33 4.72 3.23
N THR A 632 14.61 4.02 4.09
CA THR A 632 13.42 4.55 4.77
C THR A 632 13.81 4.98 6.18
N GLY A 633 13.12 5.98 6.73
CA GLY A 633 13.10 6.16 8.18
C GLY A 633 12.12 5.20 8.87
N LEU A 634 11.83 5.50 10.13
CA LEU A 634 10.83 4.79 10.92
C LEU A 634 9.43 4.94 10.31
N ILE A 635 8.78 3.81 10.02
CA ILE A 635 7.38 3.76 9.56
C ILE A 635 6.55 3.04 10.61
N HIS A 636 5.49 3.70 11.07
CA HIS A 636 4.50 3.13 11.97
C HIS A 636 3.38 2.44 11.18
N LEU A 637 3.05 1.21 11.57
CA LEU A 637 2.05 0.35 10.94
C LEU A 637 1.05 -0.10 12.00
N THR A 638 -0.23 0.16 11.78
CA THR A 638 -1.26 -0.14 12.78
C THR A 638 -2.44 -0.86 12.15
N ALA A 639 -2.91 -1.92 12.82
CA ALA A 639 -4.22 -2.51 12.61
C ALA A 639 -5.08 -2.22 13.84
N GLU A 640 -6.30 -1.74 13.61
CA GLU A 640 -7.31 -1.51 14.65
C GLU A 640 -7.95 -2.82 15.12
N ALA A 641 -8.30 -2.90 16.39
CA ALA A 641 -9.06 -4.04 16.91
C ALA A 641 -10.52 -3.97 16.43
N ASN A 642 -11.06 -5.07 15.91
CA ASN A 642 -12.47 -5.21 15.55
C ASN A 642 -12.92 -6.68 15.66
N ASP A 643 -14.08 -7.04 15.11
CA ASP A 643 -14.60 -8.41 15.19
C ASP A 643 -13.65 -9.46 14.59
N ASP A 644 -12.87 -9.07 13.57
CA ASP A 644 -11.96 -9.96 12.85
C ASP A 644 -10.49 -9.74 13.22
N TYR A 645 -10.09 -8.55 13.69
CA TYR A 645 -8.69 -8.20 13.99
C TYR A 645 -8.46 -7.99 15.49
N VAL A 646 -7.32 -8.45 16.01
CA VAL A 646 -7.00 -8.32 17.44
C VAL A 646 -6.47 -6.93 17.81
N GLY A 647 -5.99 -6.17 16.82
CA GLY A 647 -5.34 -4.89 17.01
C GLY A 647 -3.84 -5.06 17.16
N THR A 648 -3.06 -4.47 16.26
CA THR A 648 -1.62 -4.67 16.17
C THR A 648 -0.90 -3.37 15.90
N GLN A 649 0.18 -3.13 16.63
CA GLN A 649 1.12 -2.05 16.34
C GLN A 649 2.46 -2.66 15.95
N ALA A 650 2.86 -2.40 14.72
CA ALA A 650 4.14 -2.80 14.17
C ALA A 650 4.89 -1.57 13.61
N GLN A 651 6.18 -1.73 13.40
CA GLN A 651 7.05 -0.67 12.90
C GLN A 651 8.04 -1.27 11.91
N LEU A 652 8.23 -0.64 10.76
CA LEU A 652 9.48 -0.78 10.00
C LEU A 652 10.46 0.21 10.62
N LEU A 653 11.43 -0.30 11.36
CA LEU A 653 12.40 0.55 12.06
C LEU A 653 13.36 1.21 11.08
N ASN A 654 13.80 0.46 10.08
CA ASN A 654 14.57 0.94 8.94
C ASN A 654 14.61 -0.14 7.82
N TYR A 655 14.73 0.29 6.57
CA TYR A 655 15.05 -0.52 5.40
C TYR A 655 16.04 0.24 4.54
N ILE A 656 17.10 -0.43 4.08
CA ILE A 656 18.07 0.15 3.15
C ILE A 656 18.10 -0.71 1.89
N ASN A 657 17.74 -0.11 0.75
CA ASN A 657 17.87 -0.73 -0.56
C ASN A 657 19.32 -0.63 -1.04
N TYR A 658 20.05 -1.75 -0.96
CA TYR A 658 21.40 -1.90 -1.50
C TYR A 658 21.43 -2.79 -2.74
N THR A 659 20.33 -3.48 -3.08
CA THR A 659 20.28 -4.47 -4.17
C THR A 659 19.49 -4.04 -5.39
N PHE A 660 19.27 -2.73 -5.60
CA PHE A 660 18.51 -2.22 -6.76
C PHE A 660 18.94 -2.83 -8.10
N ASN A 661 17.93 -3.22 -8.87
CA ASN A 661 18.04 -3.60 -10.26
C ASN A 661 18.24 -2.36 -11.11
N THR A 662 18.97 -2.50 -12.21
CA THR A 662 19.28 -1.37 -13.09
C THR A 662 18.94 -1.68 -14.54
N TYR A 663 18.62 -0.64 -15.30
CA TYR A 663 18.32 -0.78 -16.72
C TYR A 663 18.89 0.37 -17.56
N ASP A 664 19.30 0.06 -18.79
CA ASP A 664 19.69 1.06 -19.78
C ASP A 664 18.51 1.45 -20.70
N SER A 665 18.51 2.68 -21.19
CA SER A 665 17.64 3.14 -22.28
C SER A 665 18.41 3.29 -23.59
N GLU A 666 17.86 2.92 -24.75
CA GLU A 666 18.55 3.07 -26.06
C GLU A 666 18.88 4.53 -26.45
N GLY A 667 18.21 5.52 -25.85
CA GLY A 667 18.27 6.92 -26.27
C GLY A 667 17.60 7.16 -27.64
N SER A 668 16.89 8.28 -27.81
CA SER A 668 16.31 8.63 -29.12
C SER A 668 15.85 10.08 -29.19
N GLY A 669 15.77 10.65 -30.40
CA GLY A 669 15.08 11.93 -30.61
C GLY A 669 15.64 13.12 -29.83
N GLY A 670 16.90 13.04 -29.37
CA GLY A 670 17.54 14.04 -28.50
C GLY A 670 17.68 13.63 -27.03
N ILE A 671 17.09 12.51 -26.63
CA ILE A 671 17.28 11.87 -25.31
C ILE A 671 18.56 11.04 -25.37
N LEU A 672 19.47 11.26 -24.42
CA LEU A 672 20.70 10.48 -24.27
C LEU A 672 20.38 9.13 -23.61
N GLU A 673 21.11 8.10 -24.00
CA GLU A 673 21.17 6.83 -23.28
C GLU A 673 21.57 7.07 -21.82
N ARG A 674 20.88 6.38 -20.91
CA ARG A 674 21.10 6.44 -19.46
C ARG A 674 20.90 5.07 -18.86
N THR A 675 21.73 4.79 -17.86
CA THR A 675 21.52 3.73 -16.88
C THR A 675 20.75 4.31 -15.70
N MET A 676 19.73 3.60 -15.24
CA MET A 676 18.91 3.99 -14.08
C MET A 676 18.64 2.80 -13.19
N ASN A 677 18.36 3.08 -11.93
CA ASN A 677 17.88 2.07 -11.00
C ASN A 677 16.35 1.93 -11.11
N GLN A 678 15.84 0.74 -10.80
CA GLN A 678 14.42 0.53 -10.54
C GLN A 678 14.10 1.00 -9.12
N ASP A 679 12.93 1.57 -8.95
CA ASP A 679 12.43 1.97 -7.63
C ASP A 679 11.95 0.73 -6.86
N THR A 680 11.98 0.81 -5.53
CA THR A 680 11.42 -0.23 -4.67
C THR A 680 10.03 0.20 -4.19
N LEU A 681 9.03 -0.67 -4.39
CA LEU A 681 7.70 -0.49 -3.84
C LEU A 681 7.52 -1.44 -2.65
N LEU A 682 7.69 -0.90 -1.44
CA LEU A 682 7.36 -1.63 -0.22
C LEU A 682 5.86 -1.60 0.00
N THR A 683 5.28 -2.74 0.36
CA THR A 683 3.86 -2.85 0.67
C THR A 683 3.66 -3.63 1.96
N PHE A 684 2.89 -3.03 2.87
CA PHE A 684 2.53 -3.58 4.17
C PHE A 684 1.02 -3.78 4.23
N SER A 685 0.59 -4.96 4.68
CA SER A 685 -0.83 -5.28 4.84
C SER A 685 -1.03 -6.10 6.11
N PHE A 686 -2.21 -6.01 6.72
CA PHE A 686 -2.56 -6.85 7.85
C PHE A 686 -3.57 -7.93 7.44
N LEU A 687 -3.30 -9.16 7.84
CA LEU A 687 -4.21 -10.29 7.74
C LEU A 687 -4.72 -10.64 9.13
N SER A 688 -6.00 -10.97 9.22
CA SER A 688 -6.55 -11.52 10.45
C SER A 688 -6.07 -12.97 10.65
N ASP A 689 -5.72 -13.30 11.90
CA ASP A 689 -5.58 -14.69 12.36
C ASP A 689 -6.30 -14.87 13.71
N SER A 690 -7.42 -14.16 13.92
CA SER A 690 -8.13 -14.07 15.20
C SER A 690 -8.68 -15.41 15.70
N GLU A 691 -8.86 -16.40 14.82
CA GLU A 691 -9.27 -17.75 15.20
C GLU A 691 -8.11 -18.61 15.75
N SER A 692 -6.87 -18.18 15.56
CA SER A 692 -5.68 -18.90 15.99
C SER A 692 -5.43 -18.72 17.48
N ASN A 693 -4.94 -19.79 18.12
CA ASN A 693 -4.48 -19.77 19.51
C ASN A 693 -2.96 -19.55 19.62
N THR A 694 -2.29 -19.37 18.48
CA THR A 694 -0.83 -19.36 18.35
C THR A 694 -0.32 -17.93 18.17
N THR A 695 -0.97 -17.17 17.29
CA THR A 695 -0.72 -15.73 17.10
C THR A 695 -1.33 -14.91 18.22
N LEU A 696 -0.66 -13.82 18.56
CA LEU A 696 -1.05 -12.86 19.60
C LEU A 696 -1.25 -11.45 19.02
N THR A 697 -0.85 -11.26 17.77
CA THR A 697 -1.10 -10.07 16.95
C THR A 697 -1.75 -10.51 15.64
N ASP A 698 -2.31 -9.56 14.92
CA ASP A 698 -2.59 -9.69 13.50
C ASP A 698 -1.29 -9.97 12.74
N VAL A 699 -1.44 -10.51 11.55
CA VAL A 699 -0.33 -10.95 10.73
C VAL A 699 0.07 -9.81 9.78
N LEU A 700 1.23 -9.21 10.03
CA LEU A 700 1.82 -8.22 9.13
C LEU A 700 2.44 -8.92 7.93
N MET A 701 1.87 -8.69 6.75
CA MET A 701 2.47 -9.05 5.48
C MET A 701 3.39 -7.93 4.99
N VAL A 702 4.63 -8.28 4.66
CA VAL A 702 5.65 -7.41 4.04
C VAL A 702 5.92 -7.93 2.63
N SER A 703 5.88 -7.04 1.64
CA SER A 703 6.21 -7.33 0.25
C SER A 703 7.03 -6.21 -0.39
N GLY A 704 7.92 -6.56 -1.30
CA GLY A 704 8.69 -5.60 -2.13
C GLY A 704 10.20 -5.63 -1.86
N THR A 705 10.66 -6.21 -0.76
CA THR A 705 12.09 -6.25 -0.40
C THR A 705 12.89 -7.25 -1.23
N GLN A 706 12.22 -8.27 -1.78
CA GLN A 706 12.83 -9.31 -2.62
C GLN A 706 12.73 -9.02 -4.12
N GLN A 707 12.11 -7.91 -4.54
CA GLN A 707 11.96 -7.57 -5.96
C GLN A 707 13.29 -7.12 -6.62
N GLN A 708 14.36 -7.00 -5.83
CA GLN A 708 15.64 -6.45 -6.25
C GLN A 708 16.74 -7.48 -5.95
N ASP A 709 17.32 -8.09 -6.99
CA ASP A 709 18.41 -9.06 -6.89
C ASP A 709 19.78 -8.45 -7.28
N GLY A 710 19.76 -7.22 -7.77
CA GLY A 710 20.93 -6.45 -8.21
C GLY A 710 21.24 -6.68 -9.68
N VAL A 711 20.28 -7.09 -10.49
CA VAL A 711 20.55 -7.37 -11.90
C VAL A 711 20.65 -6.09 -12.71
N HIS A 712 21.63 -6.05 -13.60
CA HIS A 712 21.74 -5.00 -14.60
C HIS A 712 21.25 -5.51 -15.95
N LEU A 713 20.21 -4.88 -16.46
CA LEU A 713 19.64 -5.13 -17.77
C LEU A 713 20.11 -4.05 -18.75
N ASP A 714 20.60 -4.43 -19.93
CA ASP A 714 20.78 -3.45 -20.99
C ASP A 714 19.41 -2.96 -21.54
N SER A 715 19.44 -2.09 -22.53
CA SER A 715 18.20 -1.58 -23.15
C SER A 715 17.40 -2.64 -23.90
N ALA A 716 18.00 -3.78 -24.24
CA ALA A 716 17.35 -4.97 -24.78
C ALA A 716 16.88 -5.94 -23.67
N GLY A 717 17.19 -5.64 -22.41
CA GLY A 717 16.92 -6.45 -21.23
C GLY A 717 17.87 -7.60 -21.01
N VAL A 718 18.94 -7.69 -21.78
CA VAL A 718 19.94 -8.73 -21.57
C VAL A 718 20.68 -8.41 -20.27
N ASN A 719 20.81 -9.42 -19.41
CA ASN A 719 21.61 -9.31 -18.19
C ASN A 719 23.08 -9.03 -18.56
N VAL A 720 23.63 -7.95 -18.03
CA VAL A 720 25.01 -7.51 -18.21
C VAL A 720 25.74 -7.62 -16.88
N THR A 721 26.86 -8.34 -16.87
CA THR A 721 27.69 -8.48 -15.67
C THR A 721 28.37 -7.15 -15.34
N ASP A 722 27.92 -6.45 -14.28
CA ASP A 722 28.55 -5.23 -13.77
C ASP A 722 28.51 -5.17 -12.23
N GLU A 723 29.65 -5.42 -11.58
CA GLU A 723 29.78 -5.39 -10.12
C GLU A 723 29.97 -3.99 -9.52
N GLY A 724 30.15 -2.95 -10.35
CA GLY A 724 30.59 -1.63 -9.90
C GLY A 724 29.52 -0.75 -9.26
N ARG A 725 28.28 -1.24 -9.13
CA ARG A 725 27.10 -0.39 -8.88
C ARG A 725 26.55 -0.43 -7.46
N PHE A 726 26.92 -1.43 -6.67
CA PHE A 726 26.38 -1.59 -5.31
C PHE A 726 27.16 -0.82 -4.26
N ASP A 727 26.48 -0.46 -3.18
CA ASP A 727 27.11 0.09 -1.99
C ASP A 727 28.10 -0.92 -1.36
N ALA A 728 29.18 -0.42 -0.78
CA ALA A 728 30.16 -1.23 -0.05
C ALA A 728 29.58 -1.86 1.23
N HIS A 729 28.46 -1.33 1.73
CA HIS A 729 27.72 -1.84 2.89
C HIS A 729 26.64 -2.88 2.53
N ARG A 730 26.47 -3.23 1.25
CA ARG A 730 25.58 -4.33 0.81
C ARG A 730 26.00 -5.67 1.43
N ILE A 731 25.04 -6.43 1.92
CA ILE A 731 25.25 -7.84 2.28
C ILE A 731 25.14 -8.68 1.01
N ARG A 732 26.23 -9.37 0.65
CA ARG A 732 26.23 -10.35 -0.45
C ARG A 732 25.97 -11.74 0.13
N TYR A 733 24.80 -12.29 -0.14
CA TYR A 733 24.53 -13.71 0.09
C TYR A 733 25.30 -14.53 -0.95
N ASP A 734 25.78 -15.73 -0.61
CA ASP A 734 26.70 -16.58 -1.41
C ASP A 734 26.09 -17.10 -2.74
N ASP A 735 25.09 -16.42 -3.30
CA ASP A 735 24.53 -16.72 -4.61
C ASP A 735 25.46 -16.18 -5.69
N GLU A 736 26.16 -17.09 -6.39
CA GLU A 736 27.20 -16.74 -7.37
C GLU A 736 26.61 -16.20 -8.70
N SER A 737 25.29 -16.14 -8.86
CA SER A 737 24.66 -15.56 -10.06
C SER A 737 23.45 -14.69 -9.73
N MET A 738 23.63 -13.36 -9.79
CA MET A 738 22.53 -12.44 -10.06
C MET A 738 22.10 -12.67 -11.51
N ASP A 739 21.20 -13.64 -11.76
CA ASP A 739 20.85 -14.08 -13.11
C ASP A 739 19.60 -13.38 -13.69
N GLY A 740 18.79 -12.71 -12.87
CA GLY A 740 17.56 -12.03 -13.28
C GLY A 740 16.30 -12.62 -12.65
N PHE A 741 16.41 -13.70 -11.87
CA PHE A 741 15.28 -14.47 -11.39
C PHE A 741 15.12 -14.46 -9.88
N ILE A 742 13.87 -14.34 -9.40
CA ILE A 742 13.52 -14.01 -8.00
C ILE A 742 13.19 -15.28 -7.17
N GLU A 743 13.90 -16.39 -7.32
CA GLU A 743 13.56 -17.66 -6.63
C GLU A 743 13.63 -17.60 -5.08
N ASP A 744 12.57 -17.12 -4.40
CA ASP A 744 12.48 -16.90 -2.93
C ASP A 744 13.83 -16.47 -2.29
N VAL A 745 14.52 -15.59 -3.01
CA VAL A 745 15.90 -15.21 -2.72
C VAL A 745 15.94 -14.27 -1.53
N LYS A 746 17.04 -14.32 -0.77
CA LYS A 746 17.28 -13.34 0.29
C LYS A 746 17.42 -11.96 -0.37
N GLY A 747 16.51 -11.04 -0.03
CA GLY A 747 16.55 -9.65 -0.45
C GLY A 747 17.43 -8.80 0.45
N ASP A 748 17.22 -7.49 0.38
CA ASP A 748 17.84 -6.54 1.30
C ASP A 748 17.39 -6.75 2.75
N LEU A 749 18.26 -6.39 3.69
CA LEU A 749 17.98 -6.52 5.11
C LEU A 749 17.12 -5.34 5.59
N TYR A 750 16.10 -5.63 6.39
CA TYR A 750 15.24 -4.63 7.03
C TYR A 750 14.99 -4.99 8.49
N ALA A 751 14.57 -4.00 9.27
CA ALA A 751 14.28 -4.14 10.69
C ALA A 751 12.77 -3.95 10.96
N LEU A 752 12.15 -4.94 11.58
CA LEU A 752 10.76 -4.86 12.06
C LEU A 752 10.72 -4.80 13.57
N GLY A 753 9.74 -4.06 14.10
CA GLY A 753 9.36 -4.05 15.52
C GLY A 753 7.87 -4.34 15.68
N PHE A 754 7.51 -5.09 16.72
CA PHE A 754 6.13 -5.25 17.17
C PHE A 754 6.01 -4.75 18.60
N ILE A 755 4.99 -3.95 18.87
CA ILE A 755 4.63 -3.58 20.25
C ILE A 755 3.83 -4.74 20.83
N VAL A 756 4.29 -5.28 21.96
CA VAL A 756 3.64 -6.39 22.63
C VAL A 756 2.33 -5.90 23.27
N PRO A 757 1.17 -6.52 22.94
CA PRO A 757 -0.13 -6.11 23.46
C PRO A 757 -0.16 -6.01 24.99
N GLU A 758 -1.04 -5.14 25.50
CA GLU A 758 -1.23 -5.00 26.95
C GLU A 758 -1.73 -6.32 27.55
N GLY A 759 -1.25 -6.66 28.76
CA GLY A 759 -1.59 -7.91 29.43
C GLY A 759 -0.85 -9.16 28.94
N VAL A 760 0.01 -9.02 27.92
CA VAL A 760 0.93 -10.07 27.46
C VAL A 760 2.34 -9.78 27.98
N GLU A 761 3.00 -10.75 28.59
CA GLU A 761 4.36 -10.56 29.10
C GLU A 761 5.40 -10.66 27.99
N LEU A 762 6.43 -9.80 28.02
CA LEU A 762 7.49 -9.74 27.00
C LEU A 762 8.25 -11.06 26.84
N ASP A 763 8.39 -11.83 27.93
CA ASP A 763 9.13 -13.10 27.92
C ASP A 763 8.30 -14.32 27.49
N GLU A 764 6.99 -14.15 27.31
CA GLU A 764 6.03 -15.18 26.87
C GLU A 764 5.82 -15.20 25.34
N VAL A 765 6.44 -14.28 24.60
CA VAL A 765 6.23 -14.11 23.17
C VAL A 765 7.54 -14.12 22.37
N GLU A 766 7.43 -14.37 21.07
CA GLU A 766 8.53 -14.26 20.13
C GLU A 766 8.01 -13.82 18.74
N PRO A 767 8.82 -13.10 17.94
CA PRO A 767 8.48 -12.80 16.56
C PRO A 767 8.67 -14.05 15.71
N ALA A 768 7.76 -14.28 14.76
CA ALA A 768 7.83 -15.41 13.84
C ALA A 768 7.41 -15.02 12.41
N ARG A 769 7.94 -15.74 11.43
CA ARG A 769 7.55 -15.68 10.02
C ARG A 769 6.75 -16.92 9.66
N TYR A 770 5.64 -16.76 8.96
CA TYR A 770 4.82 -17.87 8.49
C TYR A 770 5.42 -18.48 7.22
N GLU A 771 5.66 -19.80 7.24
CA GLU A 771 6.13 -20.57 6.10
C GLU A 771 4.95 -21.23 5.40
N GLU A 772 4.59 -20.74 4.22
CA GLU A 772 3.39 -21.23 3.50
C GLU A 772 3.49 -22.69 3.06
N ALA A 773 4.70 -23.16 2.74
CA ALA A 773 4.93 -24.52 2.29
C ALA A 773 4.60 -25.57 3.35
N THR A 774 4.83 -25.22 4.63
CA THR A 774 4.58 -26.11 5.77
C THR A 774 3.33 -25.74 6.56
N GLY A 775 2.86 -24.49 6.41
CA GLY A 775 1.80 -23.90 7.21
C GLY A 775 2.20 -23.66 8.67
N GLN A 776 3.49 -23.39 8.92
CA GLN A 776 4.06 -23.28 10.26
C GLN A 776 4.72 -21.93 10.50
N TRP A 777 4.72 -21.49 11.76
CA TRP A 777 5.48 -20.32 12.21
C TRP A 777 6.94 -20.71 12.49
N ILE A 778 7.88 -19.93 11.95
CA ILE A 778 9.32 -20.10 12.13
C ILE A 778 9.86 -18.94 12.97
N SER A 779 10.51 -19.24 14.10
CA SER A 779 10.96 -18.21 15.03
C SER A 779 12.00 -17.29 14.37
N GLN A 780 11.86 -15.98 14.61
CA GLN A 780 12.86 -14.96 14.27
C GLN A 780 13.68 -14.54 15.50
N ALA A 781 13.43 -15.10 16.68
CA ALA A 781 14.19 -14.88 17.91
C ALA A 781 15.40 -15.83 18.02
N TYR A 782 16.35 -15.71 17.10
CA TYR A 782 17.55 -16.55 17.08
C TYR A 782 18.43 -16.30 18.31
N SER A 783 18.67 -17.35 19.10
CA SER A 783 19.47 -17.25 20.34
C SER A 783 20.91 -16.78 20.12
N GLU A 784 21.46 -17.00 18.93
CA GLU A 784 22.82 -16.59 18.55
C GLU A 784 22.94 -15.12 18.14
N GLY A 785 21.82 -14.47 17.78
CA GLY A 785 21.74 -13.05 17.44
C GLY A 785 21.00 -12.21 18.47
N ALA A 786 20.60 -12.81 19.60
CA ALA A 786 19.87 -12.13 20.67
C ALA A 786 20.78 -11.13 21.42
N LEU A 787 20.37 -9.87 21.42
CA LEU A 787 21.00 -8.83 22.24
C LEU A 787 20.53 -8.90 23.69
N SER A 788 21.34 -8.31 24.58
CA SER A 788 20.96 -8.10 25.98
C SER A 788 19.71 -7.24 26.10
N GLU A 789 18.83 -7.60 27.04
CA GLU A 789 17.57 -6.93 27.29
C GLU A 789 17.76 -5.43 27.55
N GLY A 790 16.91 -4.59 26.94
CA GLY A 790 17.00 -3.13 27.05
C GLY A 790 17.95 -2.47 26.03
N ARG A 791 18.49 -3.22 25.07
CA ARG A 791 19.19 -2.63 23.93
C ARG A 791 18.19 -2.22 22.83
N PRO A 792 18.07 -0.92 22.52
CA PRO A 792 17.25 -0.48 21.40
C PRO A 792 17.92 -0.87 20.08
N PHE A 793 17.12 -0.83 19.00
CA PHE A 793 17.63 -0.98 17.63
C PHE A 793 18.64 0.12 17.26
N ASP A 794 19.59 -0.26 16.41
CA ASP A 794 20.67 0.58 15.85
C ASP A 794 20.85 0.24 14.36
N ASP A 795 20.79 1.24 13.49
CA ASP A 795 20.87 1.09 12.03
C ASP A 795 22.17 0.42 11.56
N THR A 796 23.24 0.49 12.36
CA THR A 796 24.51 -0.19 12.06
C THR A 796 24.38 -1.71 11.98
N TYR A 797 23.30 -2.29 12.53
CA TYR A 797 23.02 -3.71 12.40
C TYR A 797 22.67 -4.10 10.95
N LEU A 798 22.18 -3.16 10.14
CA LEU A 798 21.85 -3.39 8.73
C LEU A 798 23.06 -3.36 7.78
N GLN A 799 24.18 -2.80 8.21
CA GLN A 799 25.30 -2.46 7.32
C GLN A 799 26.43 -3.50 7.36
N ALA A 800 26.80 -4.06 6.21
CA ALA A 800 27.94 -4.95 6.10
C ALA A 800 29.26 -4.27 6.50
N GLY A 801 30.18 -5.05 7.07
CA GLY A 801 31.48 -4.56 7.52
C GLY A 801 31.48 -3.69 8.79
N THR A 802 30.30 -3.33 9.32
CA THR A 802 30.20 -2.56 10.57
C THR A 802 30.38 -3.46 11.79
N SER A 803 31.17 -3.01 12.77
CA SER A 803 31.47 -3.82 13.96
C SER A 803 30.23 -4.01 14.83
N LEU A 804 29.88 -5.27 15.09
CA LEU A 804 28.77 -5.63 15.97
C LEU A 804 29.17 -5.58 17.45
N PRO A 805 28.21 -5.40 18.38
CA PRO A 805 28.43 -5.53 19.81
C PRO A 805 29.10 -6.85 20.19
N ALA A 806 29.92 -6.84 21.24
CA ALA A 806 30.72 -8.00 21.66
C ALA A 806 29.91 -9.29 21.93
N GLU A 807 28.64 -9.14 22.32
CA GLU A 807 27.70 -10.25 22.59
C GLU A 807 27.23 -10.99 21.33
N ILE A 808 27.20 -10.31 20.17
CA ILE A 808 26.82 -10.88 18.87
C ILE A 808 27.95 -10.75 17.84
N ALA A 809 29.19 -10.54 18.29
CA ALA A 809 30.36 -10.38 17.42
C ALA A 809 30.73 -11.65 16.62
N ASN A 810 30.08 -12.78 16.92
CA ASN A 810 30.17 -14.02 16.16
C ASN A 810 29.26 -14.04 14.92
N ILE A 811 28.26 -13.15 14.84
CA ILE A 811 27.36 -13.04 13.69
C ILE A 811 28.15 -12.46 12.51
N THR A 812 28.12 -13.18 11.39
CA THR A 812 28.71 -12.73 10.12
C THR A 812 27.78 -11.77 9.38
N ASP A 813 28.28 -11.06 8.36
CA ASP A 813 27.43 -10.14 7.58
C ASP A 813 26.22 -10.84 6.93
N THR A 814 26.38 -12.08 6.44
CA THR A 814 25.29 -12.88 5.86
C THR A 814 24.31 -13.43 6.91
N GLU A 815 24.69 -13.40 8.18
CA GLU A 815 23.88 -13.86 9.31
C GLU A 815 23.21 -12.73 10.08
N ARG A 816 23.35 -11.47 9.65
CA ARG A 816 22.73 -10.31 10.32
C ARG A 816 21.21 -10.40 10.45
N HIS A 817 20.52 -11.10 9.55
CA HIS A 817 19.09 -11.44 9.67
C HIS A 817 18.72 -12.22 10.95
N LYS A 818 19.70 -12.72 11.70
CA LYS A 818 19.46 -13.39 12.98
C LYS A 818 19.43 -12.42 14.17
N ILE A 819 19.85 -11.17 13.98
CA ILE A 819 19.93 -10.18 15.05
C ILE A 819 18.52 -9.80 15.49
N ASN A 820 18.29 -9.85 16.80
CA ASN A 820 17.00 -9.53 17.42
C ASN A 820 17.21 -8.95 18.82
N GLY A 821 16.21 -8.23 19.32
CA GLY A 821 16.25 -7.59 20.63
C GLY A 821 14.87 -7.29 21.20
N VAL A 822 14.89 -6.92 22.48
CA VAL A 822 13.71 -6.49 23.23
C VAL A 822 14.02 -5.14 23.84
N ASP A 823 13.12 -4.19 23.61
CA ASP A 823 13.10 -2.88 24.26
C ASP A 823 11.94 -2.85 25.28
N PRO A 824 12.21 -3.06 26.58
CA PRO A 824 11.17 -3.09 27.60
C PRO A 824 10.52 -1.72 27.83
N GLU A 825 11.21 -0.61 27.53
CA GLU A 825 10.67 0.73 27.76
C GLU A 825 9.50 1.03 26.83
N SER A 826 9.62 0.60 25.57
CA SER A 826 8.56 0.71 24.55
C SER A 826 7.71 -0.55 24.41
N ARG A 827 7.95 -1.57 25.25
CA ARG A 827 7.37 -2.92 25.13
C ARG A 827 7.49 -3.50 23.72
N MET A 828 8.61 -3.24 23.05
CA MET A 828 8.83 -3.63 21.66
C MET A 828 9.73 -4.85 21.57
N ILE A 829 9.37 -5.78 20.69
CA ILE A 829 10.25 -6.84 20.21
C ILE A 829 10.63 -6.53 18.77
N TRP A 830 11.92 -6.46 18.49
CA TRP A 830 12.43 -6.14 17.17
C TRP A 830 13.39 -7.20 16.64
N PHE A 831 13.42 -7.37 15.33
CA PHE A 831 14.24 -8.35 14.63
C PHE A 831 14.59 -7.88 13.22
N LEU A 832 15.66 -8.43 12.68
CA LEU A 832 16.04 -8.21 11.29
C LEU A 832 15.48 -9.32 10.42
N SER A 833 15.07 -9.00 9.19
CA SER A 833 14.68 -9.97 8.18
C SER A 833 15.19 -9.56 6.82
N ASN A 834 15.39 -10.54 5.95
CA ASN A 834 15.86 -10.36 4.58
C ASN A 834 14.96 -11.10 3.58
N GLN A 835 13.72 -11.36 3.96
CA GLN A 835 12.74 -12.04 3.12
C GLN A 835 11.39 -11.36 3.25
N ASP A 836 10.65 -11.22 2.15
CA ASP A 836 9.23 -10.88 2.21
C ASP A 836 8.48 -12.01 2.95
N GLY A 837 7.31 -11.70 3.49
CA GLY A 837 6.48 -12.72 4.12
C GLY A 837 5.47 -12.18 5.11
N LYS A 838 4.89 -13.10 5.86
CA LYS A 838 3.84 -12.88 6.85
C LYS A 838 4.44 -13.03 8.24
N PHE A 839 4.37 -11.99 9.06
CA PHE A 839 5.02 -11.91 10.37
C PHE A 839 4.00 -11.64 11.46
N ALA A 840 4.22 -12.21 12.64
CA ALA A 840 3.39 -11.94 13.81
C ALA A 840 4.19 -12.16 15.09
N LEU A 841 3.67 -11.67 16.21
CA LEU A 841 4.04 -12.20 17.52
C LEU A 841 3.26 -13.47 17.79
N VAL A 842 3.98 -14.51 18.19
CA VAL A 842 3.40 -15.80 18.58
C VAL A 842 3.79 -16.14 20.00
N ARG A 843 3.05 -17.08 20.62
CA ARG A 843 3.43 -17.62 21.92
C ARG A 843 4.80 -18.28 21.85
N LYS A 844 5.67 -17.97 22.78
CA LYS A 844 7.03 -18.51 22.80
C LYS A 844 7.05 -20.03 22.86
N GLY A 845 7.84 -20.65 22.00
CA GLY A 845 7.94 -22.10 21.84
C GLY A 845 6.81 -22.73 21.02
N SER A 846 5.94 -21.91 20.40
CA SER A 846 4.95 -22.40 19.42
C SER A 846 5.48 -22.37 17.99
N ALA A 847 6.46 -21.53 17.70
CA ALA A 847 7.22 -21.54 16.45
C ALA A 847 8.30 -22.62 16.46
N LEU A 848 8.70 -23.07 15.27
CA LEU A 848 9.77 -24.06 15.05
C LEU A 848 11.17 -23.46 15.17
#